data_AF-A0A9D5V8C4-F1
#
_entry.id   AF-A0A9D5V8C4-F1
#
_cell.length_a   1.000
_cell.length_b   1.000
_cell.length_c   1.000
_cell.angle_alpha   90.00
_cell.angle_beta   90.00
_cell.angle_gamma   90.00
#
_symmetry.space_group_name_H-M   'P 1'
#
loop_
_entity.id
_entity.type
_entity.pdbx_description
1 polymer ?
#
loop_
_entity_poly.entity_id
_entity_poly.type
_entity_poly.pdbx_seq_one_letter_code
_entity_poly.pdbx_strand_id
1 'polypeptide(L)'
;MRAFKPSPHVVPFCRQAWKVPAALLILFFFGTIAWGVHLVRDHRDQLSLAALGGSPVAGVTVGAPPMAQGVVMSPQSAQGLDPVRLAMVNIAGLAKGGSGNPGNYVSAGSGVLINPRGYVVTALHLVQDLAEVQVRVQTPYGPRQYPAKTFKVVPEHDLALIKIVSQDVFPYLALGHTPLPRVGEPVQALGDPLGTEAVQRQGAVARMELTEPVLIRGLKLTHLIQTDAVFHWAQSGGPLVNDRGLLVGINLAVEDAAGRIVGYAVPANVLVTHFQDVVTFAKSSPATVSSPTGAVAVDQQPAPREPRVADRWWQKAQGMLGLGLGKHVAMPLPSASPAPVDPAHVPSSPSILGYTPGSFFGLLLLGFVSGVSGGMMTMGGGIIKVTGLMWFFGYGMLLVRPVAYITNIFMYGAAVLRYRRQGLLRFEFVKPLVPWAMGGMVLGYFIGNVMSKTAIQWLLGVFAFLLGVKMLVEISESRVRTLPGDEELDAPGRSWAALVWLQRYFGTRLDDETPVSEWRHPVARHGVLGLPMGVVSGILGITGGVIEVPLQRYIARMPLRSAIANSATLVFFSSLVGSVVALWHGVQSGSFEMGTPLVMALILTPGAFAGGMVGAWLTSVISLNTLRWIYAALMFVIAVRMFLS
;
A
#
# COMPACT_ATOMS: atom_id res chain seq x y z
N MET A 1 26.14 53.61 30.96
CA MET A 1 26.22 53.05 29.58
C MET A 1 27.08 51.79 29.61
N ARG A 2 26.48 50.61 29.46
CA ARG A 2 27.17 49.40 28.97
C ARG A 2 26.32 48.89 27.81
N ALA A 3 26.87 49.03 26.60
CA ALA A 3 26.20 48.67 25.36
C ALA A 3 26.02 47.15 25.31
N PHE A 4 24.76 46.70 25.34
CA PHE A 4 24.40 45.36 24.92
C PHE A 4 24.65 45.29 23.41
N LYS A 5 25.61 44.46 23.00
CA LYS A 5 25.89 44.20 21.58
C LYS A 5 25.00 43.03 21.17
N PRO A 6 23.89 43.22 20.43
CA PRO A 6 23.13 42.10 19.92
C PRO A 6 23.99 41.36 18.89
N SER A 7 24.13 40.05 19.04
CA SER A 7 24.67 39.17 18.01
C SER A 7 23.79 39.24 16.75
N PRO A 8 24.38 39.27 15.55
CA PRO A 8 23.59 39.15 14.32
C PRO A 8 23.06 37.71 14.24
N HIS A 9 21.92 37.47 13.59
CA HIS A 9 21.27 36.16 13.39
C HIS A 9 20.22 35.72 14.43
N VAL A 10 19.46 36.64 15.02
CA VAL A 10 18.19 36.30 15.68
C VAL A 10 17.04 36.63 14.74
N VAL A 11 16.39 35.61 14.16
CA VAL A 11 15.13 35.81 13.44
C VAL A 11 14.00 35.93 14.47
N PRO A 12 13.19 37.00 14.48
CA PRO A 12 12.22 37.26 15.52
C PRO A 12 10.96 36.40 15.30
N PHE A 13 11.01 35.10 15.64
CA PHE A 13 9.90 34.16 15.41
C PHE A 13 8.99 33.88 16.61
N CYS A 14 9.22 34.48 17.78
CA CYS A 14 8.42 34.20 18.98
C CYS A 14 7.54 35.37 19.39
N ARG A 15 6.22 35.29 19.15
CA ARG A 15 5.24 36.11 19.90
C ARG A 15 3.80 35.60 19.99
N GLN A 16 3.50 34.31 19.79
CA GLN A 16 2.13 33.79 20.06
C GLN A 16 2.10 32.66 21.09
N ALA A 17 1.17 32.78 22.04
CA ALA A 17 1.06 31.95 23.24
C ALA A 17 0.32 30.64 22.95
N TRP A 18 1.08 29.57 22.71
CA TRP A 18 0.61 28.21 22.43
C TRP A 18 0.06 27.44 23.65
N LYS A 19 -0.06 28.09 24.83
CA LYS A 19 -0.35 27.39 26.09
C LYS A 19 -1.78 26.83 26.17
N VAL A 20 -2.77 27.56 25.65
CA VAL A 20 -4.19 27.17 25.76
C VAL A 20 -4.56 26.03 24.78
N PRO A 21 -4.16 26.07 23.50
CA PRO A 21 -4.41 24.95 22.59
C PRO A 21 -3.70 23.68 23.02
N ALA A 22 -2.45 23.78 23.49
CA ALA A 22 -1.68 22.62 23.96
C ALA A 22 -2.32 21.95 25.19
N ALA A 23 -2.85 22.73 26.14
CA ALA A 23 -3.53 22.19 27.32
C ALA A 23 -4.82 21.42 26.97
N LEU A 24 -5.64 21.96 26.05
CA LEU A 24 -6.86 21.29 25.58
C LEU A 24 -6.55 19.98 24.83
N LEU A 25 -5.43 19.93 24.11
CA LEU A 25 -5.00 18.74 23.36
C LEU A 25 -4.42 17.64 24.24
N ILE A 26 -3.67 18.02 25.28
CA ILE A 26 -3.23 17.09 26.31
C ILE A 26 -4.47 16.47 26.98
N LEU A 27 -5.45 17.29 27.34
CA LEU A 27 -6.70 16.83 27.95
C LEU A 27 -7.50 15.89 27.04
N PHE A 28 -7.56 16.20 25.74
CA PHE A 28 -8.23 15.35 24.74
C PHE A 28 -7.49 14.02 24.51
N PHE A 29 -6.16 14.05 24.38
CA PHE A 29 -5.32 12.86 24.20
C PHE A 29 -5.42 11.90 25.38
N PHE A 30 -5.27 12.40 26.61
CA PHE A 30 -5.44 11.58 27.81
C PHE A 30 -6.89 11.15 28.02
N GLY A 31 -7.88 11.98 27.65
CA GLY A 31 -9.29 11.61 27.63
C GLY A 31 -9.56 10.41 26.72
N THR A 32 -8.99 10.38 25.51
CA THR A 32 -9.12 9.24 24.60
C THR A 32 -8.41 7.97 25.09
N ILE A 33 -7.26 8.09 25.76
CA ILE A 33 -6.56 6.93 26.35
C ILE A 33 -7.33 6.40 27.55
N ALA A 34 -7.82 7.28 28.44
CA ALA A 34 -8.62 6.90 29.60
C ALA A 34 -9.94 6.22 29.17
N TRP A 35 -10.58 6.73 28.11
CA TRP A 35 -11.74 6.11 27.49
C TRP A 35 -11.41 4.72 26.89
N GLY A 36 -10.27 4.59 26.21
CA GLY A 36 -9.79 3.31 25.68
C GLY A 36 -9.51 2.28 26.78
N VAL A 37 -8.91 2.69 27.89
CA VAL A 37 -8.67 1.82 29.06
C VAL A 37 -9.98 1.47 29.76
N HIS A 38 -10.92 2.41 29.86
CA HIS A 38 -12.25 2.16 30.41
C HIS A 38 -13.00 1.09 29.60
N LEU A 39 -12.99 1.19 28.27
CA LEU A 39 -13.57 0.18 27.37
C LEU A 39 -12.96 -1.22 27.57
N VAL A 40 -11.63 -1.30 27.72
CA VAL A 40 -10.94 -2.57 27.97
C VAL A 40 -11.26 -3.16 29.35
N ARG A 41 -11.52 -2.29 30.34
CA ARG A 41 -11.86 -2.70 31.70
C ARG A 41 -13.32 -3.15 31.82
N ASP A 42 -14.23 -2.48 31.13
CA ASP A 42 -15.67 -2.82 31.07
C ASP A 42 -15.91 -4.20 30.42
N HIS A 43 -14.99 -4.64 29.54
CA HIS A 43 -15.05 -5.95 28.88
C HIS A 43 -14.34 -7.08 29.67
N ARG A 44 -13.64 -6.78 30.78
CA ARG A 44 -13.02 -7.83 31.61
C ARG A 44 -14.04 -8.61 32.44
N ASP A 45 -15.14 -7.96 32.83
CA ASP A 45 -16.18 -8.59 33.65
C ASP A 45 -17.09 -9.53 32.83
N GLN A 46 -17.09 -9.38 31.50
CA GLN A 46 -17.73 -10.32 30.58
C GLN A 46 -16.88 -11.57 30.29
N LEU A 47 -15.56 -11.50 30.50
CA LEU A 47 -14.63 -12.63 30.24
C LEU A 47 -14.54 -13.62 31.41
N SER A 48 -14.94 -13.23 32.63
CA SER A 48 -14.92 -14.09 33.81
C SER A 48 -16.21 -14.93 33.98
N LEU A 49 -17.34 -14.52 33.39
CA LEU A 49 -18.62 -15.23 33.46
C LEU A 49 -18.80 -16.27 32.34
N ALA A 50 -17.99 -16.25 31.27
CA ALA A 50 -18.08 -17.20 30.16
C ALA A 50 -17.40 -18.57 30.45
N ALA A 51 -16.78 -18.75 31.62
CA ALA A 51 -16.09 -19.99 32.00
C ALA A 51 -16.98 -21.05 32.68
N LEU A 52 -18.26 -20.77 32.96
CA LEU A 52 -19.17 -21.73 33.60
C LEU A 52 -20.58 -21.67 32.97
N GLY A 53 -20.90 -22.60 32.07
CA GLY A 53 -22.29 -23.04 31.84
C GLY A 53 -22.83 -22.93 30.41
N GLY A 54 -22.85 -24.08 29.72
CA GLY A 54 -23.93 -24.63 28.87
C GLY A 54 -24.79 -23.75 27.95
N SER A 55 -24.78 -24.11 26.66
CA SER A 55 -25.69 -23.73 25.55
C SER A 55 -27.20 -24.08 25.81
N PRO A 56 -28.19 -23.82 24.91
CA PRO A 56 -28.16 -23.17 23.57
C PRO A 56 -29.36 -22.23 23.20
N VAL A 57 -29.28 -21.66 21.98
CA VAL A 57 -30.36 -21.30 21.01
C VAL A 57 -30.79 -19.83 20.80
N ALA A 58 -30.59 -19.42 19.54
CA ALA A 58 -31.27 -18.45 18.66
C ALA A 58 -31.03 -16.93 18.78
N GLY A 59 -30.37 -16.38 17.75
CA GLY A 59 -30.38 -14.95 17.42
C GLY A 59 -29.27 -14.59 16.42
N VAL A 60 -29.58 -14.63 15.13
CA VAL A 60 -28.67 -14.35 13.99
C VAL A 60 -28.32 -12.85 13.90
N THR A 61 -27.03 -12.49 13.78
CA THR A 61 -26.43 -11.79 12.60
C THR A 61 -25.11 -11.04 12.89
N VAL A 62 -24.04 -11.60 12.30
CA VAL A 62 -22.98 -10.97 11.49
C VAL A 62 -22.11 -9.84 12.08
N GLY A 63 -20.87 -10.18 12.45
CA GLY A 63 -19.74 -9.26 12.61
C GLY A 63 -18.47 -9.79 11.91
N ALA A 64 -17.85 -8.95 11.07
CA ALA A 64 -16.73 -9.26 10.18
C ALA A 64 -15.37 -9.53 10.91
N PRO A 65 -14.43 -10.29 10.31
CA PRO A 65 -13.24 -10.81 10.99
C PRO A 65 -12.01 -9.87 10.99
N PRO A 66 -11.12 -9.98 12.00
CA PRO A 66 -9.86 -9.26 12.08
C PRO A 66 -8.73 -9.89 11.22
N MET A 67 -7.80 -9.03 10.80
CA MET A 67 -6.70 -9.35 9.88
C MET A 67 -5.60 -10.22 10.51
N ALA A 68 -5.25 -11.30 9.81
CA ALA A 68 -4.20 -12.26 10.17
C ALA A 68 -2.78 -11.71 9.88
N GLN A 69 -1.93 -11.80 10.91
CA GLN A 69 -0.47 -11.74 10.78
C GLN A 69 0.03 -13.01 10.09
N GLY A 70 1.04 -12.90 9.23
CA GLY A 70 1.68 -14.06 8.60
C GLY A 70 2.48 -14.86 9.62
N VAL A 71 1.91 -15.97 10.07
CA VAL A 71 2.55 -16.95 10.95
C VAL A 71 3.07 -18.11 10.10
N VAL A 72 4.37 -18.37 10.16
CA VAL A 72 4.93 -19.67 9.75
C VAL A 72 4.50 -20.65 10.84
N MET A 73 3.59 -21.57 10.53
CA MET A 73 3.01 -22.46 11.54
C MET A 73 4.02 -23.55 11.93
N SER A 74 4.54 -23.47 13.16
CA SER A 74 5.15 -24.60 13.85
C SER A 74 4.05 -25.55 14.34
N PRO A 75 4.22 -26.89 14.34
CA PRO A 75 3.12 -27.86 14.50
C PRO A 75 2.40 -27.91 15.86
N GLN A 76 2.70 -27.02 16.80
CA GLN A 76 2.28 -27.19 18.21
C GLN A 76 1.36 -26.10 18.77
N SER A 77 0.81 -25.18 17.97
CA SER A 77 -0.10 -24.17 18.52
C SER A 77 -1.19 -23.70 17.55
N ALA A 78 -2.13 -24.59 17.25
CA ALA A 78 -3.46 -24.21 16.78
C ALA A 78 -4.49 -25.24 17.31
N GLN A 79 -5.32 -24.87 18.29
CA GLN A 79 -6.45 -25.70 18.68
C GLN A 79 -7.49 -25.68 17.55
N GLY A 80 -7.61 -26.81 16.84
CA GLY A 80 -8.83 -27.20 16.11
C GLY A 80 -8.69 -27.54 14.63
N LEU A 81 -7.67 -27.03 13.92
CA LEU A 81 -7.46 -27.30 12.49
C LEU A 81 -5.98 -27.56 12.22
N ASP A 82 -5.70 -28.75 11.67
CA ASP A 82 -4.37 -29.18 11.23
C ASP A 82 -3.75 -28.13 10.28
N PRO A 83 -2.54 -27.58 10.57
CA PRO A 83 -1.85 -26.61 9.72
C PRO A 83 -1.78 -27.02 8.24
N VAL A 84 -1.70 -28.33 7.97
CA VAL A 84 -1.68 -28.89 6.62
C VAL A 84 -3.01 -28.69 5.91
N ARG A 85 -4.13 -28.83 6.63
CA ARG A 85 -5.48 -28.59 6.08
C ARG A 85 -5.74 -27.12 5.78
N LEU A 86 -5.16 -26.20 6.57
CA LEU A 86 -5.29 -24.76 6.32
C LEU A 86 -4.52 -24.30 5.08
N ALA A 87 -3.36 -24.91 4.80
CA ALA A 87 -2.55 -24.60 3.62
C ALA A 87 -3.01 -25.33 2.35
N MET A 88 -3.86 -26.34 2.46
CA MET A 88 -4.48 -27.02 1.32
C MET A 88 -5.64 -26.20 0.75
N VAL A 89 -5.80 -26.24 -0.57
CA VAL A 89 -6.84 -25.48 -1.28
C VAL A 89 -7.56 -26.34 -2.30
N ASN A 90 -8.82 -26.01 -2.57
CA ASN A 90 -9.57 -26.53 -3.71
C ASN A 90 -9.40 -25.59 -4.91
N ILE A 91 -9.25 -26.16 -6.10
CA ILE A 91 -9.15 -25.45 -7.38
C ILE A 91 -10.43 -25.70 -8.16
N ALA A 92 -11.04 -24.64 -8.65
CA ALA A 92 -12.23 -24.69 -9.49
C ALA A 92 -12.06 -23.78 -10.71
N GLY A 93 -12.84 -23.99 -11.76
CA GLY A 93 -12.74 -23.15 -12.96
C GLY A 93 -13.88 -23.31 -13.94
N LEU A 94 -13.86 -22.45 -14.96
CA LEU A 94 -14.73 -22.55 -16.14
C LEU A 94 -13.95 -23.24 -17.25
N ALA A 95 -14.51 -24.29 -17.86
CA ALA A 95 -13.85 -25.02 -18.94
C ALA A 95 -13.77 -24.17 -20.22
N LYS A 96 -12.65 -24.27 -20.96
CA LYS A 96 -12.50 -23.65 -22.28
C LYS A 96 -13.44 -24.34 -23.29
N GLY A 97 -14.48 -23.63 -23.74
CA GLY A 97 -15.31 -24.04 -24.89
C GLY A 97 -16.65 -24.73 -24.58
N GLY A 98 -17.14 -24.68 -23.33
CA GLY A 98 -18.46 -25.22 -22.99
C GLY A 98 -19.60 -24.25 -23.30
N SER A 99 -20.58 -24.66 -24.12
CA SER A 99 -21.90 -24.03 -24.30
C SER A 99 -22.80 -24.22 -23.06
N GLY A 100 -22.26 -24.02 -21.86
CA GLY A 100 -22.94 -24.18 -20.59
C GLY A 100 -23.29 -22.83 -19.97
N ASN A 101 -24.42 -22.80 -19.26
CA ASN A 101 -24.96 -21.63 -18.56
C ASN A 101 -23.84 -20.78 -17.89
N PRO A 102 -23.72 -19.48 -18.20
CA PRO A 102 -22.72 -18.61 -17.58
C PRO A 102 -23.02 -18.46 -16.08
N GLY A 103 -22.41 -19.30 -15.25
CA GLY A 103 -22.62 -19.24 -13.80
C GLY A 103 -21.97 -20.31 -12.92
N ASN A 104 -21.64 -21.52 -13.43
CA ASN A 104 -21.18 -22.60 -12.55
C ASN A 104 -19.69 -22.95 -12.74
N TYR A 105 -18.86 -22.57 -11.77
CA TYR A 105 -17.48 -23.06 -11.63
C TYR A 105 -17.50 -24.54 -11.25
N VAL A 106 -16.74 -25.37 -11.96
CA VAL A 106 -16.60 -26.81 -11.66
C VAL A 106 -15.30 -27.02 -10.90
N SER A 107 -15.35 -27.84 -9.85
CA SER A 107 -14.14 -28.23 -9.13
C SER A 107 -13.20 -29.02 -10.05
N ALA A 108 -11.95 -28.57 -10.12
CA ALA A 108 -10.91 -29.14 -10.94
C ALA A 108 -9.96 -30.03 -10.14
N GLY A 109 -9.78 -29.80 -8.83
CA GLY A 109 -8.96 -30.65 -7.96
C GLY A 109 -8.33 -29.88 -6.79
N SER A 110 -7.14 -30.30 -6.35
CA SER A 110 -6.50 -29.78 -5.14
C SER A 110 -5.22 -28.98 -5.42
N GLY A 111 -4.81 -28.16 -4.46
CA GLY A 111 -3.56 -27.41 -4.49
C GLY A 111 -2.96 -27.23 -3.09
N VAL A 112 -1.72 -26.77 -3.03
CA VAL A 112 -1.05 -26.42 -1.77
C VAL A 112 -0.46 -25.00 -1.82
N LEU A 113 -0.73 -24.22 -0.77
CA LEU A 113 -0.12 -22.92 -0.55
C LEU A 113 1.33 -23.10 -0.08
N ILE A 114 2.28 -22.56 -0.83
CA ILE A 114 3.73 -22.70 -0.56
C ILE A 114 4.39 -21.40 -0.07
N ASN A 115 3.63 -20.30 -0.05
CA ASN A 115 4.12 -18.99 0.36
C ASN A 115 2.97 -18.10 0.88
N PRO A 116 3.22 -17.22 1.86
CA PRO A 116 2.18 -16.39 2.48
C PRO A 116 1.50 -15.43 1.51
N ARG A 117 2.12 -15.16 0.34
CA ARG A 117 1.57 -14.32 -0.72
C ARG A 117 0.52 -15.05 -1.57
N GLY A 118 0.17 -16.30 -1.29
CA GLY A 118 -0.87 -17.03 -2.04
C GLY A 118 -0.38 -17.63 -3.35
N TYR A 119 0.87 -18.11 -3.38
CA TYR A 119 1.34 -18.99 -4.44
C TYR A 119 0.92 -20.42 -4.11
N VAL A 120 0.23 -21.04 -5.06
CA VAL A 120 -0.32 -22.39 -4.97
C VAL A 120 0.39 -23.28 -5.98
N VAL A 121 0.89 -24.42 -5.56
CA VAL A 121 1.35 -25.47 -6.48
C VAL A 121 0.23 -26.51 -6.63
N THR A 122 0.03 -26.98 -7.85
CA THR A 122 -0.94 -28.03 -8.20
C THR A 122 -0.44 -28.84 -9.39
N ALA A 123 -1.23 -29.84 -9.81
CA ALA A 123 -0.99 -30.60 -11.02
C ALA A 123 -1.46 -29.81 -12.26
N LEU A 124 -0.65 -29.80 -13.33
CA LEU A 124 -0.91 -29.02 -14.54
C LEU A 124 -2.19 -29.47 -15.25
N HIS A 125 -2.42 -30.77 -15.34
CA HIS A 125 -3.60 -31.33 -16.00
C HIS A 125 -4.94 -30.89 -15.38
N LEU A 126 -4.94 -30.39 -14.14
CA LEU A 126 -6.15 -29.88 -13.48
C LEU A 126 -6.50 -28.47 -13.96
N VAL A 127 -5.54 -27.70 -14.45
CA VAL A 127 -5.72 -26.26 -14.74
C VAL A 127 -5.49 -25.85 -16.18
N GLN A 128 -4.89 -26.71 -17.00
CA GLN A 128 -4.57 -26.41 -18.40
C GLN A 128 -5.83 -26.10 -19.25
N ASP A 129 -6.95 -26.76 -18.95
CA ASP A 129 -8.20 -26.68 -19.72
C ASP A 129 -9.19 -25.65 -19.15
N LEU A 130 -8.79 -24.92 -18.10
CA LEU A 130 -9.61 -23.88 -17.46
C LEU A 130 -9.37 -22.51 -18.13
N ALA A 131 -10.44 -21.82 -18.49
CA ALA A 131 -10.44 -20.44 -18.97
C ALA A 131 -10.26 -19.44 -17.82
N GLU A 132 -10.91 -19.73 -16.70
CA GLU A 132 -10.79 -19.00 -15.45
C GLU A 132 -10.50 -19.97 -14.31
N VAL A 133 -9.60 -19.59 -13.41
CA VAL A 133 -9.25 -20.37 -12.23
C VAL A 133 -9.71 -19.63 -10.99
N GLN A 134 -10.41 -20.33 -10.11
CA GLN A 134 -10.70 -19.93 -8.74
C GLN A 134 -10.04 -20.90 -7.78
N VAL A 135 -9.60 -20.37 -6.64
CA VAL A 135 -9.02 -21.14 -5.54
C VAL A 135 -9.87 -20.90 -4.30
N ARG A 136 -10.44 -21.97 -3.76
CA ARG A 136 -11.16 -21.95 -2.49
C ARG A 136 -10.19 -22.33 -1.38
N VAL A 137 -10.03 -21.42 -0.42
CA VAL A 137 -9.12 -21.57 0.73
C VAL A 137 -9.93 -21.71 2.00
N GLN A 138 -9.58 -22.68 2.83
CA GLN A 138 -10.14 -22.81 4.17
C GLN A 138 -9.49 -21.77 5.08
N THR A 139 -10.29 -20.85 5.64
CA THR A 139 -9.81 -19.87 6.63
C THR A 139 -10.36 -20.20 8.03
N PRO A 140 -9.77 -19.66 9.11
CA PRO A 140 -10.35 -19.79 10.46
C PRO A 140 -11.78 -19.25 10.58
N TYR A 141 -12.22 -18.40 9.64
CA TYR A 141 -13.55 -17.80 9.58
C TYR A 141 -14.47 -18.50 8.55
N GLY A 142 -14.04 -19.64 7.98
CA GLY A 142 -14.77 -20.42 6.97
C GLY A 142 -14.10 -20.43 5.58
N PRO A 143 -14.60 -21.25 4.64
CA PRO A 143 -14.07 -21.32 3.28
C PRO A 143 -14.34 -20.03 2.50
N ARG A 144 -13.36 -19.55 1.74
CA ARG A 144 -13.47 -18.38 0.86
C ARG A 144 -12.89 -18.65 -0.51
N GLN A 145 -13.60 -18.23 -1.56
CA GLN A 145 -13.15 -18.34 -2.95
C GLN A 145 -12.38 -17.09 -3.39
N TYR A 146 -11.32 -17.30 -4.16
CA TYR A 146 -10.47 -16.26 -4.70
C TYR A 146 -10.21 -16.49 -6.19
N PRO A 147 -10.24 -15.45 -7.03
CA PRO A 147 -9.76 -15.56 -8.40
C PRO A 147 -8.26 -15.87 -8.40
N ALA A 148 -7.78 -16.67 -9.35
CA ALA A 148 -6.39 -17.04 -9.46
C ALA A 148 -5.93 -17.08 -10.93
N LYS A 149 -4.62 -16.98 -11.14
CA LYS A 149 -4.01 -17.06 -12.47
C LYS A 149 -2.87 -18.06 -12.50
N THR A 150 -2.79 -18.87 -13.55
CA THR A 150 -1.63 -19.71 -13.81
C THR A 150 -0.43 -18.81 -14.09
N PHE A 151 0.62 -18.94 -13.28
CA PHE A 151 1.80 -18.09 -13.30
C PHE A 151 2.96 -18.74 -14.07
N LYS A 152 3.22 -20.03 -13.82
CA LYS A 152 4.27 -20.82 -14.48
C LYS A 152 3.81 -22.27 -14.56
N VAL A 153 4.18 -22.98 -15.62
CA VAL A 153 3.87 -24.40 -15.82
C VAL A 153 5.16 -25.15 -16.09
N VAL A 154 5.21 -26.42 -15.69
CA VAL A 154 6.34 -27.34 -15.86
C VAL A 154 5.76 -28.66 -16.39
N PRO A 155 5.48 -28.75 -17.71
CA PRO A 155 4.80 -29.89 -18.30
C PRO A 155 5.51 -31.23 -18.09
N GLU A 156 6.85 -31.23 -18.10
CA GLU A 156 7.70 -32.41 -17.88
C GLU A 156 7.55 -33.04 -16.48
N HIS A 157 6.93 -32.32 -15.54
CA HIS A 157 6.63 -32.80 -14.19
C HIS A 157 5.14 -32.70 -13.83
N ASP A 158 4.28 -32.37 -14.80
CA ASP A 158 2.84 -32.14 -14.60
C ASP A 158 2.56 -31.16 -13.44
N LEU A 159 3.37 -30.09 -13.32
CA LEU A 159 3.21 -29.07 -12.28
C LEU A 159 2.75 -27.73 -12.84
N ALA A 160 1.88 -27.05 -12.09
CA ALA A 160 1.52 -25.66 -12.31
C ALA A 160 1.68 -24.84 -11.03
N LEU A 161 2.31 -23.68 -11.16
CA LEU A 161 2.34 -22.64 -10.15
C LEU A 161 1.24 -21.63 -10.46
N ILE A 162 0.29 -21.51 -9.55
CA ILE A 162 -0.86 -20.61 -9.64
C ILE A 162 -0.70 -19.51 -8.59
N LYS A 163 -1.17 -18.31 -8.91
CA LYS A 163 -1.18 -17.18 -8.00
C LYS A 163 -2.61 -16.75 -7.70
N ILE A 164 -3.00 -16.82 -6.42
CA ILE A 164 -4.26 -16.24 -5.94
C ILE A 164 -4.21 -14.72 -6.10
N VAL A 165 -5.24 -14.12 -6.69
CA VAL A 165 -5.39 -12.67 -6.87
C VAL A 165 -6.09 -12.08 -5.64
N SER A 166 -5.36 -12.02 -4.53
CA SER A 166 -5.77 -11.40 -3.26
C SER A 166 -4.55 -10.76 -2.54
N GLN A 167 -4.79 -9.83 -1.60
CA GLN A 167 -3.79 -9.40 -0.61
C GLN A 167 -3.92 -10.08 0.75
N ASP A 168 -4.83 -11.03 0.87
CA ASP A 168 -4.90 -11.84 2.08
C ASP A 168 -3.58 -12.60 2.28
N VAL A 169 -3.21 -12.77 3.53
CA VAL A 169 -2.05 -13.58 3.91
C VAL A 169 -2.54 -14.99 4.13
N PHE A 170 -1.90 -15.92 3.45
CA PHE A 170 -2.35 -17.31 3.45
C PHE A 170 -1.48 -18.17 4.36
N PRO A 171 -2.06 -19.12 5.11
CA PRO A 171 -1.29 -20.22 5.68
C PRO A 171 -0.58 -20.98 4.56
N TYR A 172 0.62 -21.47 4.80
CA TYR A 172 1.41 -22.16 3.78
C TYR A 172 2.30 -23.21 4.42
N LEU A 173 2.70 -24.21 3.62
CA LEU A 173 3.61 -25.26 4.07
C LEU A 173 5.06 -24.91 3.81
N ALA A 174 5.90 -25.16 4.80
CA ALA A 174 7.34 -25.19 4.63
C ALA A 174 7.75 -26.46 3.90
N LEU A 175 8.82 -26.38 3.10
CA LEU A 175 9.37 -27.55 2.44
C LEU A 175 10.10 -28.43 3.47
N GLY A 176 9.94 -29.74 3.32
CA GLY A 176 10.79 -30.72 3.98
C GLY A 176 12.24 -30.54 3.57
N HIS A 177 13.17 -30.80 4.49
CA HIS A 177 14.58 -30.81 4.16
C HIS A 177 14.87 -31.90 3.13
N THR A 178 15.79 -31.61 2.21
CA THR A 178 16.56 -32.64 1.52
C THR A 178 17.49 -33.32 2.52
N PRO A 179 17.61 -34.65 2.54
CA PRO A 179 17.26 -35.60 1.47
C PRO A 179 15.77 -35.93 1.35
N LEU A 180 15.38 -36.45 0.18
CA LEU A 180 14.05 -37.03 -0.07
C LEU A 180 13.66 -38.03 1.04
N PRO A 181 12.35 -38.22 1.32
CA PRO A 181 11.95 -39.23 2.29
C PRO A 181 12.49 -40.62 1.92
N ARG A 182 12.66 -41.49 2.90
CA ARG A 182 13.16 -42.86 2.68
C ARG A 182 12.01 -43.81 2.39
N VAL A 183 12.28 -44.91 1.69
CA VAL A 183 11.31 -46.02 1.58
C VAL A 183 10.92 -46.48 2.99
N GLY A 184 9.63 -46.63 3.24
CA GLY A 184 9.05 -46.94 4.54
C GLY A 184 8.84 -45.72 5.46
N GLU A 185 9.28 -44.52 5.08
CA GLU A 185 9.01 -43.31 5.88
C GLU A 185 7.50 -42.98 5.84
N PRO A 186 6.87 -42.74 7.00
CA PRO A 186 5.46 -42.40 7.07
C PRO A 186 5.19 -41.04 6.42
N VAL A 187 4.11 -41.00 5.65
CA VAL A 187 3.65 -39.81 4.93
C VAL A 187 2.13 -39.73 4.97
N GLN A 188 1.62 -38.51 4.79
CA GLN A 188 0.19 -38.25 4.72
C GLN A 188 -0.13 -37.48 3.45
N ALA A 189 -1.12 -37.96 2.70
CA ALA A 189 -1.59 -37.32 1.47
C ALA A 189 -2.98 -36.71 1.70
N LEU A 190 -3.14 -35.44 1.32
CA LEU A 190 -4.40 -34.72 1.46
C LEU A 190 -4.91 -34.20 0.10
N GLY A 191 -6.23 -34.06 -0.02
CA GLY A 191 -6.93 -33.42 -1.14
C GLY A 191 -8.25 -32.79 -0.70
N ASP A 192 -8.71 -31.77 -1.41
CA ASP A 192 -9.97 -31.08 -1.20
C ASP A 192 -10.79 -31.01 -2.51
N PRO A 193 -11.61 -32.02 -2.82
CA PRO A 193 -12.32 -32.10 -4.10
C PRO A 193 -13.51 -31.15 -4.22
N LEU A 194 -14.11 -30.68 -3.12
CA LEU A 194 -15.37 -29.92 -3.15
C LEU A 194 -15.36 -28.66 -2.27
N GLY A 195 -14.27 -28.41 -1.53
CA GLY A 195 -14.16 -27.28 -0.62
C GLY A 195 -14.92 -27.44 0.69
N THR A 196 -15.40 -28.65 0.99
CA THR A 196 -16.28 -28.97 2.13
C THR A 196 -15.69 -30.05 3.05
N GLU A 197 -15.08 -31.09 2.49
CA GLU A 197 -14.40 -32.15 3.24
C GLU A 197 -13.09 -32.56 2.56
N ALA A 198 -12.00 -32.54 3.33
CA ALA A 198 -10.69 -32.99 2.86
C ALA A 198 -10.61 -34.52 2.87
N VAL A 199 -10.22 -35.11 1.74
CA VAL A 199 -9.80 -36.51 1.63
C VAL A 199 -8.37 -36.61 2.16
N GLN A 200 -8.15 -37.41 3.20
CA GLN A 200 -6.82 -37.59 3.79
C GLN A 200 -6.56 -39.07 4.08
N ARG A 201 -5.30 -39.50 3.90
CA ARG A 201 -4.84 -40.83 4.27
C ARG A 201 -3.38 -40.79 4.69
N GLN A 202 -3.07 -41.50 5.78
CA GLN A 202 -1.70 -41.83 6.18
C GLN A 202 -1.26 -43.11 5.47
N GLY A 203 0.02 -43.17 5.12
CA GLY A 203 0.66 -44.30 4.47
C GLY A 203 2.17 -44.19 4.62
N ALA A 204 2.91 -44.82 3.72
CA ALA A 204 4.36 -44.76 3.67
C ALA A 204 4.85 -44.56 2.24
N VAL A 205 6.11 -44.17 2.10
CA VAL A 205 6.80 -44.21 0.82
C VAL A 205 7.06 -45.66 0.42
N ALA A 206 6.53 -46.08 -0.72
CA ALA A 206 6.75 -47.41 -1.28
C ALA A 206 8.03 -47.48 -2.13
N ARG A 207 8.27 -46.47 -2.98
CA ARG A 207 9.46 -46.38 -3.85
C ARG A 207 9.87 -44.92 -4.05
N MET A 208 11.16 -44.70 -4.29
CA MET A 208 11.74 -43.38 -4.56
C MET A 208 12.39 -43.34 -5.93
N GLU A 209 12.44 -42.14 -6.52
CA GLU A 209 13.15 -41.83 -7.76
C GLU A 209 12.90 -42.84 -8.89
N LEU A 210 11.62 -43.11 -9.19
CA LEU A 210 11.25 -44.00 -10.28
C LEU A 210 11.91 -43.58 -11.61
N THR A 211 12.85 -44.38 -12.10
CA THR A 211 13.51 -44.18 -13.40
C THR A 211 12.64 -44.64 -14.57
N GLU A 212 11.68 -45.53 -14.32
CA GLU A 212 10.70 -45.96 -15.32
C GLU A 212 9.64 -44.87 -15.52
N PRO A 213 9.35 -44.48 -16.77
CA PRO A 213 8.38 -43.42 -17.05
C PRO A 213 6.95 -43.87 -16.74
N VAL A 214 6.25 -43.11 -15.91
CA VAL A 214 4.81 -43.26 -15.64
C VAL A 214 4.04 -42.40 -16.63
N LEU A 215 3.06 -42.99 -17.33
CA LEU A 215 2.24 -42.26 -18.28
C LEU A 215 1.06 -41.59 -17.57
N ILE A 216 1.01 -40.26 -17.59
CA ILE A 216 -0.10 -39.47 -17.05
C ILE A 216 -0.65 -38.58 -18.15
N ARG A 217 -1.86 -38.89 -18.64
CA ARG A 217 -2.55 -38.14 -19.71
C ARG A 217 -1.68 -37.82 -20.95
N GLY A 218 -0.82 -38.77 -21.34
CA GLY A 218 0.09 -38.64 -22.49
C GLY A 218 1.47 -38.07 -22.17
N LEU A 219 1.70 -37.59 -20.95
CA LEU A 219 3.02 -37.16 -20.46
C LEU A 219 3.75 -38.35 -19.83
N LYS A 220 5.03 -38.53 -20.19
CA LYS A 220 5.92 -39.51 -19.56
C LYS A 220 6.67 -38.83 -18.43
N LEU A 221 6.29 -39.11 -17.19
CA LEU A 221 6.91 -38.53 -16.00
C LEU A 221 7.90 -39.53 -15.36
N THR A 222 9.06 -39.03 -14.94
CA THR A 222 10.09 -39.80 -14.21
C THR A 222 10.41 -39.12 -12.87
N HIS A 223 11.22 -39.79 -12.05
CA HIS A 223 11.68 -39.31 -10.73
C HIS A 223 10.54 -39.02 -9.73
N LEU A 224 9.50 -39.85 -9.76
CA LEU A 224 8.37 -39.75 -8.83
C LEU A 224 8.60 -40.53 -7.54
N ILE A 225 7.96 -40.07 -6.47
CA ILE A 225 7.74 -40.83 -5.23
C ILE A 225 6.52 -41.73 -5.46
N GLN A 226 6.60 -43.00 -5.13
CA GLN A 226 5.41 -43.86 -5.04
C GLN A 226 4.99 -44.00 -3.58
N THR A 227 3.69 -43.89 -3.31
CA THR A 227 3.14 -43.99 -1.95
C THR A 227 1.74 -44.63 -1.98
N ASP A 228 1.38 -45.33 -0.91
CA ASP A 228 0.04 -45.85 -0.66
C ASP A 228 -0.89 -44.81 0.04
N ALA A 229 -0.35 -43.65 0.42
CA ALA A 229 -1.12 -42.55 0.98
C ALA A 229 -2.05 -41.90 -0.08
N VAL A 230 -1.66 -41.92 -1.35
CA VAL A 230 -2.48 -41.43 -2.47
C VAL A 230 -3.29 -42.57 -3.06
N PHE A 231 -4.62 -42.47 -2.98
CA PHE A 231 -5.57 -43.51 -3.38
C PHE A 231 -6.82 -42.98 -4.09
N HIS A 232 -6.97 -41.66 -4.18
CA HIS A 232 -8.17 -41.02 -4.72
C HIS A 232 -7.80 -39.85 -5.64
N TRP A 233 -8.53 -39.67 -6.75
CA TRP A 233 -8.27 -38.63 -7.74
C TRP A 233 -8.31 -37.21 -7.14
N ALA A 234 -9.14 -37.01 -6.11
CA ALA A 234 -9.21 -35.76 -5.36
C ALA A 234 -7.89 -35.33 -4.71
N GLN A 235 -6.99 -36.29 -4.41
CA GLN A 235 -5.70 -35.99 -3.81
C GLN A 235 -4.72 -35.39 -4.83
N SER A 236 -4.94 -35.56 -6.15
CA SER A 236 -4.09 -34.96 -7.18
C SER A 236 -3.98 -33.45 -7.03
N GLY A 237 -2.74 -32.95 -7.10
CA GLY A 237 -2.39 -31.55 -6.89
C GLY A 237 -2.31 -31.12 -5.42
N GLY A 238 -2.79 -31.94 -4.47
CA GLY A 238 -2.69 -31.70 -3.04
C GLY A 238 -1.33 -32.06 -2.44
N PRO A 239 -1.09 -31.77 -1.14
CA PRO A 239 0.20 -31.98 -0.50
C PRO A 239 0.43 -33.43 -0.07
N LEU A 240 1.68 -33.90 -0.24
CA LEU A 240 2.26 -35.02 0.49
C LEU A 240 3.15 -34.47 1.60
N VAL A 241 2.86 -34.80 2.86
CA VAL A 241 3.62 -34.32 4.03
C VAL A 241 4.21 -35.48 4.83
N ASN A 242 5.30 -35.23 5.54
CA ASN A 242 5.83 -36.17 6.54
C ASN A 242 5.19 -35.96 7.92
N ASP A 243 5.58 -36.77 8.91
CA ASP A 243 5.11 -36.69 10.30
C ASP A 243 5.30 -35.32 10.99
N ARG A 244 6.15 -34.45 10.43
CA ARG A 244 6.39 -33.10 10.92
C ARG A 244 5.51 -32.04 10.26
N GLY A 245 4.59 -32.46 9.37
CA GLY A 245 3.75 -31.56 8.57
C GLY A 245 4.52 -30.79 7.50
N LEU A 246 5.73 -31.22 7.14
CA LEU A 246 6.55 -30.57 6.11
C LEU A 246 6.23 -31.14 4.73
N LEU A 247 6.14 -30.27 3.72
CA LEU A 247 5.82 -30.66 2.35
C LEU A 247 6.98 -31.45 1.72
N VAL A 248 6.75 -32.71 1.40
CA VAL A 248 7.73 -33.60 0.75
C VAL A 248 7.42 -33.85 -0.72
N GLY A 249 6.20 -33.55 -1.18
CA GLY A 249 5.84 -33.61 -2.60
C GLY A 249 4.42 -33.16 -2.92
N ILE A 250 4.08 -33.18 -4.22
CA ILE A 250 2.74 -32.87 -4.75
C ILE A 250 2.12 -34.16 -5.27
N ASN A 251 0.95 -34.52 -4.76
CA ASN A 251 0.28 -35.78 -5.08
C ASN A 251 -0.15 -35.84 -6.55
N LEU A 252 -0.02 -37.02 -7.16
CA LEU A 252 -0.54 -37.39 -8.46
C LEU A 252 -1.20 -38.77 -8.35
N ALA A 253 -2.53 -38.81 -8.46
CA ALA A 253 -3.26 -40.06 -8.57
C ALA A 253 -3.33 -40.48 -10.05
N VAL A 254 -2.90 -41.71 -10.33
CA VAL A 254 -2.85 -42.26 -11.69
C VAL A 254 -3.66 -43.53 -11.74
N GLU A 255 -4.57 -43.63 -12.71
CA GLU A 255 -5.33 -44.86 -12.95
C GLU A 255 -4.48 -45.84 -13.76
N ASP A 256 -4.31 -47.06 -13.25
CA ASP A 256 -3.64 -48.14 -13.97
C ASP A 256 -4.54 -48.78 -15.05
N ALA A 257 -3.99 -49.68 -15.85
CA ALA A 257 -4.74 -50.37 -16.90
C ALA A 257 -5.92 -51.23 -16.37
N ALA A 258 -5.95 -51.51 -15.06
CA ALA A 258 -7.03 -52.25 -14.40
C ALA A 258 -8.06 -51.32 -13.71
N GLY A 259 -7.96 -50.01 -13.91
CA GLY A 259 -8.86 -49.02 -13.32
C GLY A 259 -8.58 -48.71 -11.84
N ARG A 260 -7.42 -49.12 -11.32
CA ARG A 260 -7.03 -48.89 -9.91
C ARG A 260 -6.19 -47.63 -9.81
N ILE A 261 -6.41 -46.84 -8.76
CA ILE A 261 -5.60 -45.66 -8.49
C ILE A 261 -4.28 -46.08 -7.85
N VAL A 262 -3.19 -45.73 -8.52
CA VAL A 262 -1.82 -45.84 -8.04
C VAL A 262 -1.33 -44.45 -7.63
N GLY A 263 -0.81 -44.37 -6.41
CA GLY A 263 -0.38 -43.14 -5.79
C GLY A 263 1.07 -42.76 -6.13
N TYR A 264 1.24 -41.58 -6.71
CA TYR A 264 2.54 -40.96 -6.93
C TYR A 264 2.59 -39.57 -6.30
N ALA A 265 3.80 -39.02 -6.15
CA ALA A 265 4.00 -37.62 -5.86
C ALA A 265 5.26 -37.07 -6.55
N VAL A 266 5.18 -35.83 -7.02
CA VAL A 266 6.33 -35.07 -7.51
C VAL A 266 7.15 -34.59 -6.31
N PRO A 267 8.43 -34.95 -6.21
CA PRO A 267 9.28 -34.58 -5.08
C PRO A 267 9.43 -33.07 -4.83
N ALA A 268 9.51 -32.65 -3.57
CA ALA A 268 9.68 -31.23 -3.19
C ALA A 268 10.96 -30.56 -3.72
N ASN A 269 12.04 -31.29 -4.00
CA ASN A 269 13.25 -30.73 -4.61
C ASN A 269 13.03 -30.30 -6.07
N VAL A 270 12.09 -30.93 -6.79
CA VAL A 270 11.67 -30.50 -8.14
C VAL A 270 11.01 -29.12 -8.05
N LEU A 271 10.19 -28.88 -7.03
CA LEU A 271 9.55 -27.58 -6.81
C LEU A 271 10.59 -26.48 -6.57
N VAL A 272 11.61 -26.75 -5.76
CA VAL A 272 12.73 -25.81 -5.55
C VAL A 272 13.43 -25.52 -6.86
N THR A 273 13.79 -26.56 -7.61
CA THR A 273 14.53 -26.44 -8.87
C THR A 273 13.81 -25.54 -9.88
N HIS A 274 12.48 -25.71 -10.02
CA HIS A 274 11.72 -25.01 -11.06
C HIS A 274 11.05 -23.70 -10.62
N PHE A 275 10.87 -23.46 -9.31
CA PHE A 275 10.12 -22.29 -8.82
C PHE A 275 10.90 -21.36 -7.89
N GLN A 276 12.14 -21.68 -7.50
CA GLN A 276 12.93 -20.82 -6.60
C GLN A 276 13.28 -19.44 -7.19
N ASP A 277 13.24 -19.30 -8.51
CA ASP A 277 13.40 -18.02 -9.24
C ASP A 277 12.20 -17.08 -9.03
N VAL A 278 11.04 -17.65 -8.68
CA VAL A 278 9.77 -16.93 -8.52
C VAL A 278 9.34 -16.83 -7.06
N VAL A 279 9.54 -17.89 -6.28
CA VAL A 279 9.03 -18.03 -4.91
C VAL A 279 10.16 -18.40 -3.96
N THR A 280 10.28 -17.62 -2.88
CA THR A 280 11.13 -18.00 -1.75
C THR A 280 10.39 -19.03 -0.91
N PHE A 281 10.96 -20.24 -0.81
CA PHE A 281 10.47 -21.31 0.05
C PHE A 281 10.99 -21.13 1.48
N ALA A 282 10.13 -21.32 2.48
CA ALA A 282 10.58 -21.42 3.86
C ALA A 282 11.34 -22.74 4.05
N LYS A 283 12.61 -22.64 4.45
CA LYS A 283 13.41 -23.78 4.92
C LYS A 283 13.22 -23.90 6.43
N SER A 284 13.01 -25.09 6.96
CA SER A 284 13.11 -25.27 8.41
C SER A 284 14.56 -25.07 8.85
N SER A 285 14.81 -24.44 10.00
CA SER A 285 16.16 -24.32 10.56
C SER A 285 16.45 -25.59 11.38
N PRO A 286 17.64 -26.22 11.28
CA PRO A 286 18.00 -27.25 12.24
C PRO A 286 18.14 -26.58 13.61
N ALA A 287 17.40 -27.09 14.60
CA ALA A 287 17.57 -26.67 15.98
C ALA A 287 18.96 -27.08 16.46
N THR A 288 19.79 -26.13 16.90
CA THR A 288 21.03 -26.42 17.63
C THR A 288 21.27 -25.34 18.69
N VAL A 289 21.00 -25.74 19.94
CA VAL A 289 21.77 -25.56 21.19
C VAL A 289 22.68 -24.32 21.33
N SER A 290 22.40 -23.58 22.40
CA SER A 290 23.11 -22.52 23.14
C SER A 290 24.65 -22.41 23.08
N SER A 291 25.20 -21.18 22.98
CA SER A 291 25.76 -20.38 24.11
C SER A 291 26.58 -19.15 23.64
N PRO A 292 26.75 -18.11 24.48
CA PRO A 292 27.23 -16.78 24.08
C PRO A 292 28.75 -16.61 24.26
N THR A 293 29.37 -15.76 23.44
CA THR A 293 30.66 -15.13 23.79
C THR A 293 30.79 -13.80 23.08
N GLY A 294 31.00 -12.74 23.84
CA GLY A 294 31.12 -11.38 23.34
C GLY A 294 32.52 -11.07 22.79
N ALA A 295 32.59 -10.00 22.01
CA ALA A 295 33.75 -9.12 21.97
C ALA A 295 33.33 -7.76 21.39
N VAL A 296 33.68 -6.72 22.14
CA VAL A 296 33.63 -5.30 21.78
C VAL A 296 34.76 -5.01 20.78
N ALA A 297 34.50 -4.19 19.76
CA ALA A 297 35.55 -3.50 19.03
C ALA A 297 35.11 -2.09 18.62
N VAL A 298 36.04 -1.17 18.80
CA VAL A 298 35.94 0.30 18.80
C VAL A 298 36.10 0.89 17.39
N ASP A 299 35.49 2.06 17.27
CA ASP A 299 35.50 3.09 16.22
C ASP A 299 36.83 3.35 15.47
N GLN A 300 36.75 3.56 14.15
CA GLN A 300 37.74 4.31 13.35
C GLN A 300 37.07 5.02 12.16
N GLN A 301 37.17 6.35 12.17
CA GLN A 301 36.78 7.30 11.11
C GLN A 301 37.75 7.23 9.90
N PRO A 302 37.30 7.25 8.63
CA PRO A 302 38.20 7.35 7.48
C PRO A 302 38.32 8.77 6.89
N ALA A 303 39.55 9.09 6.43
CA ALA A 303 40.01 10.31 5.77
C ALA A 303 39.42 10.54 4.35
N PRO A 304 39.55 11.75 3.74
CA PRO A 304 38.81 12.11 2.53
C PRO A 304 39.34 11.39 1.28
N ARG A 305 38.41 10.91 0.44
CA ARG A 305 38.70 10.22 -0.84
C ARG A 305 38.66 11.18 -2.02
N GLU A 306 39.63 11.05 -2.93
CA GLU A 306 39.65 11.70 -4.24
C GLU A 306 38.45 11.31 -5.14
N PRO A 307 38.03 12.19 -6.06
CA PRO A 307 36.89 11.94 -6.92
C PRO A 307 37.13 10.80 -7.92
N ARG A 308 36.19 9.85 -7.94
CA ARG A 308 36.23 8.66 -8.80
C ARG A 308 35.71 8.98 -10.20
N VAL A 309 36.19 8.17 -11.15
CA VAL A 309 35.95 8.05 -12.61
C VAL A 309 34.54 8.37 -13.16
N ALA A 310 33.52 8.54 -12.32
CA ALA A 310 32.17 8.98 -12.69
C ALA A 310 32.11 10.41 -13.27
N ASP A 311 33.08 11.28 -12.99
CA ASP A 311 33.06 12.67 -13.48
C ASP A 311 33.36 12.79 -14.99
N ARG A 312 34.00 11.77 -15.59
CA ARG A 312 34.39 11.80 -17.01
C ARG A 312 33.21 11.65 -17.95
N TRP A 313 32.17 10.90 -17.56
CA TRP A 313 30.97 10.72 -18.38
C TRP A 313 30.17 12.02 -18.47
N TRP A 314 30.10 12.78 -17.37
CA TRP A 314 29.37 14.04 -17.28
C TRP A 314 30.04 15.14 -18.10
N GLN A 315 31.37 15.21 -18.09
CA GLN A 315 32.13 16.11 -18.95
C GLN A 315 31.98 15.77 -20.45
N LYS A 316 31.87 14.48 -20.78
CA LYS A 316 31.66 14.02 -22.17
C LYS A 316 30.23 14.32 -22.66
N ALA A 317 29.23 14.22 -21.77
CA ALA A 317 27.84 14.57 -22.05
C ALA A 317 27.67 16.09 -22.29
N GLN A 318 28.41 16.93 -21.56
CA GLN A 318 28.45 18.39 -21.80
C GLN A 318 29.03 18.75 -23.18
N GLY A 319 30.04 18.01 -23.65
CA GLY A 319 30.63 18.21 -24.98
C GLY A 319 29.71 17.77 -26.13
N MET A 320 28.91 16.72 -25.95
CA MET A 320 28.00 16.22 -26.99
C MET A 320 26.74 17.08 -27.17
N LEU A 321 26.32 17.82 -26.13
CA LEU A 321 25.09 18.62 -26.18
C LEU A 321 25.25 19.99 -26.84
N GLY A 322 26.44 20.38 -27.30
CA GLY A 322 26.64 21.62 -28.06
C GLY A 322 26.19 22.91 -27.36
N LEU A 323 25.89 22.84 -26.06
CA LEU A 323 25.50 23.97 -25.24
C LEU A 323 26.79 24.69 -24.82
N GLY A 324 27.23 25.62 -25.65
CA GLY A 324 28.25 26.62 -25.35
C GLY A 324 27.83 27.57 -24.23
N LEU A 325 27.54 27.04 -23.05
CA LEU A 325 27.36 27.77 -21.78
C LEU A 325 28.61 27.60 -20.89
N GLY A 326 29.76 27.40 -21.53
CA GLY A 326 31.07 27.44 -20.90
C GLY A 326 31.65 28.84 -21.02
N LYS A 327 31.61 29.59 -19.91
CA LYS A 327 32.23 30.90 -19.61
C LYS A 327 31.18 31.99 -19.39
N HIS A 328 31.09 32.42 -18.13
CA HIS A 328 30.30 33.55 -17.60
C HIS A 328 28.83 33.31 -17.20
N VAL A 329 28.57 32.37 -16.28
CA VAL A 329 27.71 32.65 -15.09
C VAL A 329 28.20 31.77 -13.93
N ALA A 330 29.41 32.03 -13.44
CA ALA A 330 29.70 31.75 -12.03
C ALA A 330 29.25 32.99 -11.27
N MET A 331 28.02 33.00 -10.77
CA MET A 331 27.73 33.93 -9.67
C MET A 331 28.60 33.45 -8.51
N PRO A 332 29.47 34.31 -7.94
CA PRO A 332 30.12 33.98 -6.69
C PRO A 332 29.01 33.77 -5.67
N LEU A 333 28.88 32.54 -5.17
CA LEU A 333 28.10 32.29 -3.96
C LEU A 333 28.69 33.21 -2.88
N PRO A 334 27.87 34.04 -2.20
CA PRO A 334 28.34 34.78 -1.06
C PRO A 334 28.99 33.78 -0.09
N SER A 335 30.16 34.11 0.43
CA SER A 335 30.81 33.35 1.50
C SER A 335 29.77 32.94 2.54
N ALA A 336 29.61 31.63 2.72
CA ALA A 336 28.60 31.04 3.57
C ALA A 336 28.66 31.67 4.97
N SER A 337 27.71 32.55 5.25
CA SER A 337 27.31 32.78 6.64
C SER A 337 26.59 31.50 7.06
N PRO A 338 26.93 30.89 8.21
CA PRO A 338 26.17 29.75 8.71
C PRO A 338 24.70 30.12 8.76
N ALA A 339 23.84 29.20 8.33
CA ALA A 339 22.39 29.40 8.36
C ALA A 339 21.97 29.85 9.77
N PRO A 340 21.08 30.84 9.91
CA PRO A 340 20.57 31.22 11.23
C PRO A 340 19.96 30.00 11.92
N VAL A 341 20.61 29.51 12.97
CA VAL A 341 20.08 28.45 13.82
C VAL A 341 19.00 29.07 14.70
N ASP A 342 17.78 28.56 14.60
CA ASP A 342 16.68 28.96 15.45
C ASP A 342 17.06 28.66 16.92
N PRO A 343 17.16 29.66 17.82
CA PRO A 343 17.50 29.43 19.21
C PRO A 343 16.48 28.55 19.95
N ALA A 344 15.26 28.33 19.42
CA ALA A 344 14.33 27.33 19.95
C ALA A 344 14.73 25.86 19.65
N HIS A 345 15.69 25.65 18.74
CA HIS A 345 16.31 24.35 18.42
C HIS A 345 17.60 24.10 19.21
N VAL A 346 18.01 25.05 20.07
CA VAL A 346 19.06 24.85 21.09
C VAL A 346 18.34 24.60 22.43
N PRO A 347 18.36 23.38 22.98
CA PRO A 347 17.50 23.02 24.09
C PRO A 347 17.98 23.69 25.38
N SER A 348 17.27 24.73 25.84
CA SER A 348 17.39 25.26 27.20
C SER A 348 16.31 24.70 28.15
N SER A 349 15.53 23.71 27.73
CA SER A 349 14.36 23.13 28.43
C SER A 349 14.17 21.65 28.01
N PRO A 350 13.34 20.83 28.70
CA PRO A 350 13.16 19.42 28.31
C PRO A 350 12.62 19.30 26.89
N SER A 351 13.43 18.70 26.00
CA SER A 351 13.12 18.51 24.59
C SER A 351 12.74 17.07 24.28
N ILE A 352 11.71 16.85 23.47
CA ILE A 352 11.32 15.54 22.92
C ILE A 352 11.79 15.51 21.46
N LEU A 353 12.70 14.60 21.11
CA LEU A 353 13.32 14.53 19.76
C LEU A 353 13.91 15.86 19.27
N GLY A 354 14.46 16.68 20.18
CA GLY A 354 15.02 17.99 19.84
C GLY A 354 13.98 19.12 19.66
N TYR A 355 12.69 18.86 19.90
CA TYR A 355 11.62 19.87 19.87
C TYR A 355 11.09 20.18 21.26
N THR A 356 10.65 21.43 21.48
CA THR A 356 9.87 21.75 22.67
C THR A 356 8.57 20.92 22.70
N PRO A 357 8.04 20.54 23.88
CA PRO A 357 6.80 19.76 23.96
C PRO A 357 5.64 20.43 23.19
N GLY A 358 5.53 21.76 23.25
CA GLY A 358 4.52 22.51 22.51
C GLY A 358 4.65 22.34 20.99
N SER A 359 5.88 22.45 20.46
CA SER A 359 6.13 22.24 19.02
C SER A 359 5.90 20.79 18.60
N PHE A 360 6.30 19.82 19.42
CA PHE A 360 6.10 18.40 19.17
C PHE A 360 4.61 18.06 19.03
N PHE A 361 3.80 18.42 20.04
CA PHE A 361 2.36 18.16 20.01
C PHE A 361 1.64 19.01 18.95
N GLY A 362 2.15 20.21 18.66
CA GLY A 362 1.65 21.03 17.56
C GLY A 362 1.82 20.37 16.20
N LEU A 363 3.01 19.83 15.91
CA LEU A 363 3.28 19.13 14.65
C LEU A 363 2.44 17.85 14.54
N LEU A 364 2.27 17.13 15.65
CA LEU A 364 1.43 15.94 15.71
C LEU A 364 -0.04 16.27 15.46
N LEU A 365 -0.57 17.34 16.08
CA LEU A 365 -1.93 17.83 15.82
C LEU A 365 -2.10 18.29 14.38
N LEU A 366 -1.15 19.07 13.85
CA LEU A 366 -1.20 19.53 12.46
C LEU A 366 -1.26 18.33 11.51
N GLY A 367 -0.44 17.31 11.79
CA GLY A 367 -0.53 16.00 11.17
C GLY A 367 -1.95 15.45 11.25
N PHE A 368 -2.50 15.31 12.44
CA PHE A 368 -3.86 14.79 12.68
C PHE A 368 -4.94 15.54 11.91
N VAL A 369 -5.01 16.87 11.99
CA VAL A 369 -6.02 17.68 11.28
C VAL A 369 -5.86 17.52 9.76
N SER A 370 -4.62 17.53 9.27
CA SER A 370 -4.35 17.29 7.84
C SER A 370 -4.76 15.88 7.40
N GLY A 371 -4.57 14.90 8.28
CA GLY A 371 -4.97 13.51 8.10
C GLY A 371 -6.49 13.35 8.03
N VAL A 372 -7.22 13.90 9.00
CA VAL A 372 -8.69 13.88 9.04
C VAL A 372 -9.27 14.40 7.74
N SER A 373 -8.83 15.58 7.31
CA SER A 373 -9.23 16.17 6.02
C SER A 373 -8.90 15.26 4.83
N GLY A 374 -7.68 14.71 4.78
CA GLY A 374 -7.26 13.81 3.71
C GLY A 374 -8.06 12.51 3.66
N GLY A 375 -8.38 11.91 4.81
CA GLY A 375 -9.13 10.66 4.92
C GLY A 375 -10.60 10.80 4.53
N MET A 376 -11.18 11.99 4.72
CA MET A 376 -12.59 12.27 4.47
C MET A 376 -12.91 12.58 3.01
N MET A 377 -12.16 13.51 2.42
CA MET A 377 -12.50 14.08 1.11
C MET A 377 -11.49 13.74 0.05
N THR A 378 -10.47 12.95 0.38
CA THR A 378 -9.38 12.53 -0.52
C THR A 378 -8.59 13.70 -1.15
N MET A 379 -8.90 14.93 -0.74
CA MET A 379 -8.43 16.20 -1.27
C MET A 379 -8.23 17.16 -0.09
N GLY A 380 -7.08 17.85 -0.03
CA GLY A 380 -6.88 18.97 0.91
C GLY A 380 -5.88 18.78 2.05
N GLY A 381 -5.59 17.54 2.48
CA GLY A 381 -4.66 17.29 3.59
C GLY A 381 -3.25 17.85 3.36
N GLY A 382 -2.76 17.81 2.12
CA GLY A 382 -1.48 18.41 1.76
C GLY A 382 -1.46 19.94 1.93
N ILE A 383 -2.58 20.62 1.62
CA ILE A 383 -2.69 22.08 1.75
C ILE A 383 -2.63 22.46 3.21
N ILE A 384 -3.49 21.86 4.04
CA ILE A 384 -3.58 22.15 5.48
C ILE A 384 -2.21 21.97 6.15
N LYS A 385 -1.50 20.91 5.78
CA LYS A 385 -0.15 20.63 6.28
C LYS A 385 0.85 21.71 5.87
N VAL A 386 0.93 22.02 4.58
CA VAL A 386 1.87 23.02 4.04
C VAL A 386 1.56 24.41 4.61
N THR A 387 0.30 24.85 4.55
CA THR A 387 -0.11 26.15 5.07
C THR A 387 0.03 26.22 6.59
N GLY A 388 -0.24 25.12 7.30
CA GLY A 388 -0.09 25.07 8.76
C GLY A 388 1.37 25.14 9.20
N LEU A 389 2.29 24.47 8.50
CA LEU A 389 3.73 24.58 8.75
C LEU A 389 4.25 26.00 8.50
N MET A 390 3.75 26.65 7.43
CA MET A 390 4.12 28.04 7.12
C MET A 390 3.52 29.03 8.12
N TRP A 391 2.29 28.83 8.55
CA TRP A 391 1.56 29.81 9.36
C TRP A 391 1.82 29.64 10.85
N PHE A 392 1.58 28.45 11.40
CA PHE A 392 1.67 28.23 12.85
C PHE A 392 3.10 28.11 13.34
N PHE A 393 4.00 27.64 12.48
CA PHE A 393 5.41 27.43 12.82
C PHE A 393 6.37 28.35 12.07
N GLY A 394 5.88 29.13 11.09
CA GLY A 394 6.71 30.09 10.36
C GLY A 394 7.71 29.47 9.38
N TYR A 395 7.63 28.17 9.10
CA TYR A 395 8.65 27.48 8.30
C TYR A 395 8.64 27.93 6.83
N GLY A 396 9.84 28.13 6.29
CA GLY A 396 10.04 28.50 4.89
C GLY A 396 9.77 27.35 3.92
N MET A 397 9.40 27.68 2.68
CA MET A 397 8.97 26.67 1.69
C MET A 397 10.06 25.63 1.38
N LEU A 398 11.33 26.03 1.42
CA LEU A 398 12.47 25.12 1.22
C LEU A 398 12.49 23.97 2.25
N LEU A 399 12.13 24.24 3.51
CA LEU A 399 12.03 23.22 4.56
C LEU A 399 10.67 22.50 4.55
N VAL A 400 9.58 23.21 4.22
CA VAL A 400 8.23 22.62 4.22
C VAL A 400 8.04 21.58 3.12
N ARG A 401 8.60 21.78 1.91
CA ARG A 401 8.49 20.82 0.79
C ARG A 401 9.01 19.42 1.13
N PRO A 402 10.28 19.24 1.59
CA PRO A 402 10.79 17.91 1.92
C PRO A 402 10.00 17.26 3.05
N VAL A 403 9.57 18.00 4.08
CA VAL A 403 8.70 17.47 5.15
C VAL A 403 7.39 16.95 4.56
N ALA A 404 6.73 17.74 3.72
CA ALA A 404 5.47 17.36 3.08
C ALA A 404 5.63 16.12 2.19
N TYR A 405 6.68 16.04 1.36
CA TYR A 405 6.95 14.89 0.51
C TYR A 405 7.22 13.62 1.33
N ILE A 406 8.05 13.69 2.36
CA ILE A 406 8.36 12.53 3.21
C ILE A 406 7.08 12.02 3.88
N THR A 407 6.27 12.90 4.49
CA THR A 407 4.99 12.48 5.08
C THR A 407 4.05 11.88 4.03
N ASN A 408 4.02 12.42 2.81
CA ASN A 408 3.17 11.92 1.73
C ASN A 408 3.59 10.52 1.28
N ILE A 409 4.87 10.17 1.26
CA ILE A 409 5.34 8.81 0.94
C ILE A 409 4.66 7.77 1.84
N PHE A 410 4.62 8.02 3.16
CA PHE A 410 4.00 7.10 4.10
C PHE A 410 2.47 7.10 4.02
N MET A 411 1.86 8.30 3.93
CA MET A 411 0.40 8.46 3.79
C MET A 411 -0.15 7.79 2.53
N TYR A 412 0.41 8.18 1.38
CA TYR A 412 -0.04 7.67 0.10
C TYR A 412 0.47 6.26 -0.14
N GLY A 413 1.61 5.85 0.41
CA GLY A 413 2.07 4.45 0.35
C GLY A 413 1.07 3.49 0.99
N ALA A 414 0.57 3.82 2.19
CA ALA A 414 -0.49 3.04 2.84
C ALA A 414 -1.80 3.06 2.04
N ALA A 415 -2.19 4.21 1.50
CA ALA A 415 -3.39 4.36 0.68
C ALA A 415 -3.30 3.57 -0.63
N VAL A 416 -2.17 3.64 -1.34
CA VAL A 416 -1.89 2.90 -2.58
C VAL A 416 -1.91 1.40 -2.32
N LEU A 417 -1.32 0.95 -1.20
CA LEU A 417 -1.40 -0.45 -0.81
C LEU A 417 -2.87 -0.87 -0.63
N ARG A 418 -3.67 -0.07 0.09
CA ARG A 418 -5.11 -0.27 0.29
C ARG A 418 -5.91 -0.24 -1.01
N TYR A 419 -5.66 0.69 -1.92
CA TYR A 419 -6.36 0.79 -3.22
C TYR A 419 -5.98 -0.33 -4.18
N ARG A 420 -4.72 -0.76 -4.14
CA ARG A 420 -4.29 -1.99 -4.79
C ARG A 420 -5.05 -3.18 -4.18
N ARG A 421 -5.40 -3.15 -2.89
CA ARG A 421 -6.25 -4.18 -2.26
C ARG A 421 -7.69 -4.21 -2.70
N GLN A 422 -8.21 -3.06 -3.10
CA GLN A 422 -9.60 -2.91 -3.52
C GLN A 422 -9.79 -3.07 -5.03
N GLY A 423 -8.74 -3.41 -5.78
CA GLY A 423 -8.79 -3.51 -7.25
C GLY A 423 -9.08 -2.18 -7.96
N LEU A 424 -9.03 -1.06 -7.24
CA LEU A 424 -9.35 0.26 -7.77
C LEU A 424 -8.21 0.83 -8.62
N LEU A 425 -6.98 0.34 -8.39
CA LEU A 425 -5.77 0.80 -9.07
C LEU A 425 -5.66 0.20 -10.48
N ARG A 426 -5.67 1.06 -11.50
CA ARG A 426 -5.48 0.65 -12.91
C ARG A 426 -4.00 0.85 -13.29
N PHE A 427 -3.16 -0.11 -12.91
CA PHE A 427 -1.70 0.02 -13.05
C PHE A 427 -1.24 0.23 -14.50
N GLU A 428 -1.91 -0.39 -15.49
CA GLU A 428 -1.62 -0.19 -16.92
C GLU A 428 -1.80 1.27 -17.36
N PHE A 429 -2.73 2.00 -16.74
CA PHE A 429 -2.95 3.42 -17.00
C PHE A 429 -1.96 4.31 -16.23
N VAL A 430 -1.64 3.95 -14.99
CA VAL A 430 -0.75 4.74 -14.12
C VAL A 430 0.71 4.64 -14.55
N LYS A 431 1.18 3.45 -14.92
CA LYS A 431 2.57 3.18 -15.30
C LYS A 431 3.14 4.18 -16.32
N PRO A 432 2.46 4.50 -17.44
CA PRO A 432 2.96 5.50 -18.40
C PRO A 432 2.88 6.94 -17.89
N LEU A 433 2.05 7.25 -16.88
CA LEU A 433 1.92 8.59 -16.30
C LEU A 433 3.00 8.91 -15.27
N VAL A 434 3.54 7.89 -14.59
CA VAL A 434 4.54 8.04 -13.52
C VAL A 434 5.76 8.86 -13.97
N PRO A 435 6.42 8.57 -15.11
CA PRO A 435 7.56 9.36 -15.56
C PRO A 435 7.23 10.83 -15.80
N TRP A 436 6.04 11.12 -16.35
CA TRP A 436 5.58 12.49 -16.58
C TRP A 436 5.31 13.24 -15.28
N ALA A 437 4.69 12.57 -14.29
CA ALA A 437 4.48 13.14 -12.97
C ALA A 437 5.80 13.40 -12.23
N MET A 438 6.77 12.49 -12.33
CA MET A 438 8.10 12.66 -11.75
C MET A 438 8.85 13.82 -12.42
N GLY A 439 8.88 13.88 -13.75
CA GLY A 439 9.52 14.97 -14.49
C GLY A 439 8.87 16.32 -14.24
N GLY A 440 7.53 16.37 -14.24
CA GLY A 440 6.77 17.54 -13.85
C GLY A 440 7.09 18.00 -12.43
N MET A 441 7.23 17.07 -11.48
CA MET A 441 7.59 17.41 -10.10
C MET A 441 8.97 18.06 -10.00
N VAL A 442 9.99 17.50 -10.66
CA VAL A 442 11.34 18.12 -10.67
C VAL A 442 11.28 19.53 -11.27
N LEU A 443 10.61 19.67 -12.41
CA LEU A 443 10.42 20.98 -13.05
C LEU A 443 9.71 21.97 -12.12
N GLY A 444 8.60 21.55 -11.52
CA GLY A 444 7.82 22.37 -10.59
C GLY A 444 8.61 22.78 -9.35
N TYR A 445 9.46 21.90 -8.82
CA TYR A 445 10.31 22.22 -7.66
C TYR A 445 11.25 23.40 -7.96
N PHE A 446 11.92 23.38 -9.11
CA PHE A 446 12.81 24.46 -9.52
C PHE A 446 12.05 25.74 -9.88
N ILE A 447 10.91 25.65 -10.57
CA ILE A 447 10.04 26.81 -10.81
C ILE A 447 9.63 27.44 -9.48
N GLY A 448 9.18 26.63 -8.53
CA GLY A 448 8.77 27.07 -7.21
C GLY A 448 9.91 27.65 -6.36
N ASN A 449 11.17 27.42 -6.71
CA ASN A 449 12.31 28.08 -6.04
C ASN A 449 12.59 29.48 -6.60
N VAL A 450 12.20 29.74 -7.84
CA VAL A 450 12.31 31.06 -8.49
C VAL A 450 11.13 31.96 -8.12
N MET A 451 9.98 31.38 -7.74
CA MET A 451 8.80 32.13 -7.33
C MET A 451 8.99 32.86 -5.99
N SER A 452 8.44 34.07 -5.91
CA SER A 452 8.42 34.82 -4.66
C SER A 452 7.54 34.15 -3.61
N LYS A 453 7.85 34.37 -2.32
CA LYS A 453 7.04 33.86 -1.20
C LYS A 453 5.57 34.28 -1.34
N THR A 454 5.33 35.54 -1.71
CA THR A 454 4.00 36.09 -1.97
C THR A 454 3.29 35.36 -3.10
N ALA A 455 3.98 35.06 -4.21
CA ALA A 455 3.38 34.31 -5.31
C ALA A 455 2.95 32.90 -4.89
N ILE A 456 3.75 32.21 -4.08
CA ILE A 456 3.43 30.89 -3.55
C ILE A 456 2.24 30.95 -2.58
N GLN A 457 2.20 31.95 -1.69
CA GLN A 457 1.08 32.17 -0.76
C GLN A 457 -0.22 32.46 -1.52
N TRP A 458 -0.19 33.34 -2.51
CA TRP A 458 -1.35 33.60 -3.37
C TRP A 458 -1.81 32.35 -4.11
N LEU A 459 -0.88 31.55 -4.64
CA LEU A 459 -1.22 30.31 -5.33
C LEU A 459 -1.87 29.28 -4.37
N LEU A 460 -1.34 29.15 -3.15
CA LEU A 460 -1.95 28.36 -2.08
C LEU A 460 -3.36 28.86 -1.71
N GLY A 461 -3.53 30.19 -1.60
CA GLY A 461 -4.80 30.83 -1.29
C GLY A 461 -5.85 30.60 -2.37
N VAL A 462 -5.49 30.78 -3.65
CA VAL A 462 -6.37 30.49 -4.80
C VAL A 462 -6.77 29.02 -4.78
N PHE A 463 -5.83 28.11 -4.53
CA PHE A 463 -6.11 26.69 -4.53
C PHE A 463 -7.05 26.26 -3.38
N ALA A 464 -6.84 26.78 -2.18
CA ALA A 464 -7.74 26.60 -1.05
C ALA A 464 -9.14 27.18 -1.36
N PHE A 465 -9.21 28.37 -1.95
CA PHE A 465 -10.47 29.00 -2.35
C PHE A 465 -11.25 28.13 -3.34
N LEU A 466 -10.58 27.65 -4.40
CA LEU A 466 -11.20 26.79 -5.42
C LEU A 466 -11.75 25.48 -4.80
N LEU A 467 -11.04 24.90 -3.83
CA LEU A 467 -11.52 23.73 -3.11
C LEU A 467 -12.74 24.03 -2.22
N GLY A 468 -12.75 25.18 -1.56
CA GLY A 468 -13.92 25.65 -0.81
C GLY A 468 -15.14 25.81 -1.72
N VAL A 469 -14.97 26.47 -2.88
CA VAL A 469 -16.03 26.66 -3.87
C VAL A 469 -16.54 25.32 -4.41
N LYS A 470 -15.64 24.39 -4.77
CA LYS A 470 -16.02 23.05 -5.22
C LYS A 470 -16.94 22.36 -4.21
N MET A 471 -16.62 22.45 -2.94
CA MET A 471 -17.39 21.80 -1.88
C MET A 471 -18.76 22.42 -1.70
N LEU A 472 -18.89 23.74 -1.84
CA LEU A 472 -20.20 24.41 -1.88
C LEU A 472 -21.06 23.94 -3.07
N VAL A 473 -20.45 23.77 -4.25
CA VAL A 473 -21.15 23.24 -5.43
C VAL A 473 -21.69 21.83 -5.15
N GLU A 474 -20.86 20.92 -4.61
CA GLU A 474 -21.31 19.56 -4.25
C GLU A 474 -22.44 19.54 -3.21
N ILE A 475 -22.47 20.51 -2.29
CA ILE A 475 -23.55 20.66 -1.30
C ILE A 475 -24.85 21.13 -1.97
N SER A 476 -24.76 22.04 -2.94
CA SER A 476 -25.96 22.53 -3.65
C SER A 476 -26.64 21.42 -4.46
N GLU A 477 -25.86 20.56 -5.12
CA GLU A 477 -26.38 19.45 -5.92
C GLU A 477 -27.03 18.35 -5.07
N SER A 478 -26.50 18.08 -3.86
CA SER A 478 -27.08 17.06 -2.98
C SER A 478 -28.47 17.44 -2.47
N ARG A 479 -28.80 18.73 -2.42
CA ARG A 479 -30.12 19.25 -2.03
C ARG A 479 -31.17 19.10 -3.14
N VAL A 480 -30.75 19.12 -4.41
CA VAL A 480 -31.66 18.97 -5.57
C VAL A 480 -32.14 17.53 -5.74
N ARG A 481 -31.32 16.53 -5.36
CA ARG A 481 -31.67 15.09 -5.48
C ARG A 481 -32.72 14.57 -4.49
N THR A 482 -33.10 15.36 -3.48
CA THR A 482 -34.02 14.92 -2.39
C THR A 482 -35.47 15.38 -2.58
N LEU A 483 -35.81 16.08 -3.66
CA LEU A 483 -37.19 16.47 -3.96
C LEU A 483 -37.90 15.32 -4.68
N PRO A 484 -39.01 14.77 -4.13
CA PRO A 484 -39.77 13.73 -4.80
C PRO A 484 -40.65 14.37 -5.89
N GLY A 485 -40.31 14.14 -7.16
CA GLY A 485 -41.21 14.49 -8.27
C GLY A 485 -40.61 15.04 -9.55
N ASP A 486 -39.29 15.20 -9.68
CA ASP A 486 -38.76 15.94 -10.83
C ASP A 486 -38.20 15.00 -11.90
N GLU A 487 -39.11 14.54 -12.77
CA GLU A 487 -38.81 14.28 -14.18
C GLU A 487 -37.92 15.40 -14.75
N GLU A 488 -36.79 15.00 -15.31
CA GLU A 488 -36.06 15.63 -16.40
C GLU A 488 -36.38 17.12 -16.69
N LEU A 489 -35.91 18.03 -15.81
CA LEU A 489 -35.81 19.44 -16.14
C LEU A 489 -34.53 19.69 -16.95
N ASP A 490 -34.64 19.41 -18.24
CA ASP A 490 -33.76 19.94 -19.28
C ASP A 490 -34.07 21.44 -19.45
N ALA A 491 -33.34 22.31 -18.75
CA ALA A 491 -33.51 23.76 -18.84
C ALA A 491 -32.44 24.38 -19.75
N PRO A 492 -32.79 24.85 -20.97
CA PRO A 492 -31.90 25.64 -21.80
C PRO A 492 -32.02 27.13 -21.39
N GLY A 493 -30.95 27.71 -20.82
CA GLY A 493 -30.98 29.11 -20.41
C GLY A 493 -29.61 29.72 -20.15
N ARG A 494 -29.19 30.62 -21.05
CA ARG A 494 -27.93 31.37 -21.02
C ARG A 494 -27.74 32.16 -19.72
N SER A 495 -26.60 31.96 -19.06
CA SER A 495 -25.77 33.02 -18.42
C SER A 495 -24.60 32.46 -17.60
N TRP A 496 -24.57 31.15 -17.31
CA TRP A 496 -23.62 30.59 -16.33
C TRP A 496 -22.56 29.67 -16.95
N ALA A 497 -21.88 30.11 -18.01
CA ALA A 497 -20.84 29.31 -18.69
C ALA A 497 -19.71 28.87 -17.73
N ALA A 498 -19.33 29.72 -16.76
CA ALA A 498 -18.33 29.39 -15.76
C ALA A 498 -18.81 28.32 -14.77
N LEU A 499 -20.07 28.37 -14.32
CA LEU A 499 -20.63 27.35 -13.42
C LEU A 499 -20.88 26.05 -14.17
N VAL A 500 -21.30 26.08 -15.44
CA VAL A 500 -21.42 24.90 -16.30
C VAL A 500 -20.04 24.29 -16.61
N TRP A 501 -19.01 25.11 -16.81
CA TRP A 501 -17.64 24.64 -16.98
C TRP A 501 -17.08 24.03 -15.68
N LEU A 502 -17.29 24.68 -14.53
CA LEU A 502 -16.96 24.12 -13.21
C LEU A 502 -17.76 22.84 -12.93
N GLN A 503 -19.02 22.78 -13.35
CA GLN A 503 -19.89 21.61 -13.24
C GLN A 503 -19.41 20.47 -14.13
N ARG A 504 -18.87 20.73 -15.32
CA ARG A 504 -18.21 19.69 -16.15
C ARG A 504 -16.85 19.27 -15.59
N TYR A 505 -16.10 20.20 -15.00
CA TYR A 505 -14.78 19.95 -14.42
C TYR A 505 -14.87 19.15 -13.11
N PHE A 506 -15.87 19.42 -12.26
CA PHE A 506 -16.07 18.76 -10.97
C PHE A 506 -17.23 17.75 -10.95
N GLY A 507 -18.00 17.65 -12.03
CA GLY A 507 -19.26 16.92 -12.09
C GLY A 507 -19.16 15.42 -11.83
N THR A 508 -20.21 14.89 -11.23
CA THR A 508 -20.38 13.46 -10.95
C THR A 508 -21.02 12.68 -12.11
N ARG A 509 -21.51 13.35 -13.15
CA ARG A 509 -22.32 12.81 -14.27
C ARG A 509 -21.52 12.08 -15.37
N LEU A 510 -20.67 11.13 -15.01
CA LEU A 510 -20.16 10.15 -15.97
C LEU A 510 -20.62 8.79 -15.46
N ASP A 511 -21.50 8.14 -16.23
CA ASP A 511 -22.13 6.88 -15.87
C ASP A 511 -21.07 5.85 -15.44
N ASP A 512 -21.18 5.38 -14.20
CA ASP A 512 -20.26 4.42 -13.57
C ASP A 512 -20.25 3.04 -14.28
N GLU A 513 -21.11 2.84 -15.28
CA GLU A 513 -21.29 1.59 -16.02
C GLU A 513 -20.56 1.49 -17.36
N THR A 514 -19.83 2.52 -17.81
CA THR A 514 -19.13 2.41 -19.10
C THR A 514 -17.95 1.42 -19.01
N PRO A 515 -17.95 0.31 -19.78
CA PRO A 515 -16.84 -0.62 -19.79
C PRO A 515 -15.59 0.11 -20.27
N VAL A 516 -14.49 -0.12 -19.54
CA VAL A 516 -13.18 0.46 -19.82
C VAL A 516 -12.66 -0.15 -21.13
N SER A 517 -13.05 0.43 -22.27
CA SER A 517 -12.56 0.05 -23.60
C SER A 517 -11.03 0.03 -23.59
N GLU A 518 -10.38 -0.91 -24.29
CA GLU A 518 -8.92 -0.99 -24.39
C GLU A 518 -8.27 0.38 -24.67
N TRP A 519 -7.70 1.01 -23.64
CA TRP A 519 -7.08 2.33 -23.75
C TRP A 519 -5.67 2.20 -24.33
N ARG A 520 -5.56 2.05 -25.65
CA ARG A 520 -4.32 2.23 -26.41
C ARG A 520 -4.22 3.69 -26.84
N HIS A 521 -3.45 4.52 -26.14
CA HIS A 521 -3.30 5.94 -26.46
C HIS A 521 -1.84 6.40 -26.61
N PRO A 522 -1.57 7.40 -27.46
CA PRO A 522 -0.22 7.91 -27.70
C PRO A 522 0.40 8.56 -26.45
N VAL A 523 1.72 8.50 -26.34
CA VAL A 523 2.53 9.04 -25.23
C VAL A 523 2.18 10.51 -24.90
N ALA A 524 1.81 11.30 -25.91
CA ALA A 524 1.42 12.71 -25.75
C ALA A 524 0.19 12.92 -24.83
N ARG A 525 -0.81 12.01 -24.86
CA ARG A 525 -1.98 12.11 -23.97
C ARG A 525 -1.64 11.80 -22.52
N HIS A 526 -0.64 10.94 -22.28
CA HIS A 526 -0.15 10.63 -20.93
C HIS A 526 0.62 11.81 -20.33
N GLY A 527 1.36 12.57 -21.14
CA GLY A 527 2.02 13.80 -20.71
C GLY A 527 1.04 14.85 -20.18
N VAL A 528 -0.08 15.06 -20.88
CA VAL A 528 -1.13 16.02 -20.47
C VAL A 528 -1.74 15.65 -19.11
N LEU A 529 -1.81 14.35 -18.79
CA LEU A 529 -2.41 13.86 -17.55
C LEU A 529 -1.43 13.87 -16.36
N GLY A 530 -0.16 13.50 -16.57
CA GLY A 530 0.82 13.37 -15.49
C GLY A 530 1.62 14.63 -15.18
N LEU A 531 2.00 15.40 -16.21
CA LEU A 531 2.93 16.53 -16.06
C LEU A 531 2.37 17.69 -15.24
N PRO A 532 1.13 18.19 -15.47
CA PRO A 532 0.58 19.32 -14.70
C PRO A 532 0.48 19.03 -13.21
N MET A 533 0.08 17.79 -12.87
CA MET A 533 0.01 17.30 -11.50
C MET A 533 1.40 17.34 -10.84
N GLY A 534 2.42 16.82 -11.55
CA GLY A 534 3.80 16.87 -11.12
C GLY A 534 4.25 18.30 -10.84
N VAL A 535 4.05 19.22 -11.80
CA VAL A 535 4.45 20.63 -11.67
C VAL A 535 3.84 21.30 -10.44
N VAL A 536 2.54 21.13 -10.22
CA VAL A 536 1.86 21.71 -9.05
C VAL A 536 2.37 21.09 -7.75
N SER A 537 2.58 19.77 -7.73
CA SER A 537 3.20 19.08 -6.60
C SER A 537 4.59 19.64 -6.28
N GLY A 538 5.42 19.83 -7.31
CA GLY A 538 6.76 20.42 -7.21
C GLY A 538 6.77 21.84 -6.64
N ILE A 539 5.90 22.72 -7.16
CA ILE A 539 5.82 24.13 -6.76
C ILE A 539 5.35 24.27 -5.31
N LEU A 540 4.35 23.49 -4.91
CA LEU A 540 3.64 23.71 -3.66
C LEU A 540 3.99 22.72 -2.55
N GLY A 541 4.57 21.57 -2.86
CA GLY A 541 4.67 20.45 -1.92
C GLY A 541 3.31 19.83 -1.56
N ILE A 542 2.24 20.17 -2.29
CA ILE A 542 0.88 19.67 -2.08
C ILE A 542 0.60 18.48 -3.00
N THR A 543 -0.32 17.63 -2.56
CA THR A 543 -0.76 16.44 -3.27
C THR A 543 -1.61 16.85 -4.49
N GLY A 544 -1.09 16.59 -5.70
CA GLY A 544 -1.70 17.00 -6.96
C GLY A 544 -3.03 16.33 -7.33
N GLY A 545 -3.58 15.48 -6.45
CA GLY A 545 -4.83 14.74 -6.68
C GLY A 545 -6.07 15.62 -6.90
N VAL A 546 -6.06 16.87 -6.41
CA VAL A 546 -7.14 17.85 -6.66
C VAL A 546 -7.27 18.19 -8.15
N ILE A 547 -6.15 18.20 -8.87
CA ILE A 547 -6.12 18.48 -10.31
C ILE A 547 -6.27 17.18 -11.08
N GLU A 548 -5.57 16.15 -10.63
CA GLU A 548 -5.46 14.89 -11.36
C GLU A 548 -6.75 14.09 -11.40
N VAL A 549 -7.52 14.05 -10.29
CA VAL A 549 -8.79 13.31 -10.24
C VAL A 549 -9.79 13.90 -11.25
N PRO A 550 -10.09 15.22 -11.26
CA PRO A 550 -10.88 15.85 -12.32
C PRO A 550 -10.35 15.57 -13.72
N LEU A 551 -9.04 15.68 -13.92
CA LEU A 551 -8.42 15.54 -15.22
C LEU A 551 -8.57 14.13 -15.79
N GLN A 552 -8.39 13.10 -14.95
CA GLN A 552 -8.63 11.70 -15.32
C GLN A 552 -10.11 11.42 -15.58
N ARG A 553 -11.03 12.05 -14.84
CA ARG A 553 -12.46 11.92 -15.10
C ARG A 553 -12.87 12.60 -16.41
N TYR A 554 -12.35 13.79 -16.69
CA TYR A 554 -12.73 14.56 -17.87
C TYR A 554 -12.11 14.00 -19.16
N ILE A 555 -10.80 13.74 -19.14
CA ILE A 555 -10.05 13.33 -20.35
C ILE A 555 -10.11 11.82 -20.56
N ALA A 556 -9.96 11.03 -19.49
CA ALA A 556 -9.91 9.58 -19.57
C ALA A 556 -11.23 8.89 -19.19
N ARG A 557 -12.30 9.66 -18.93
CA ARG A 557 -13.64 9.15 -18.55
C ARG A 557 -13.59 8.09 -17.45
N MET A 558 -12.67 8.27 -16.50
CA MET A 558 -12.38 7.25 -15.50
C MET A 558 -13.41 7.28 -14.34
N PRO A 559 -13.83 6.10 -13.81
CA PRO A 559 -14.65 6.04 -12.61
C PRO A 559 -13.97 6.75 -11.43
N LEU A 560 -14.74 7.47 -10.62
CA LEU A 560 -14.22 8.35 -9.56
C LEU A 560 -13.29 7.62 -8.58
N ARG A 561 -13.68 6.42 -8.14
CA ARG A 561 -12.89 5.62 -7.20
C ARG A 561 -11.54 5.19 -7.79
N SER A 562 -11.51 4.86 -9.09
CA SER A 562 -10.27 4.53 -9.80
C SER A 562 -9.40 5.75 -10.05
N ALA A 563 -10.00 6.91 -10.36
CA ALA A 563 -9.25 8.16 -10.51
C ALA A 563 -8.58 8.60 -9.19
N ILE A 564 -9.26 8.45 -8.06
CA ILE A 564 -8.69 8.69 -6.73
C ILE A 564 -7.53 7.72 -6.43
N ALA A 565 -7.71 6.43 -6.74
CA ALA A 565 -6.66 5.43 -6.54
C ALA A 565 -5.41 5.67 -7.41
N ASN A 566 -5.62 6.03 -8.68
CA ASN A 566 -4.55 6.33 -9.63
C ASN A 566 -3.78 7.59 -9.22
N SER A 567 -4.49 8.65 -8.82
CA SER A 567 -3.85 9.88 -8.33
C SER A 567 -3.07 9.71 -7.04
N ALA A 568 -3.58 8.93 -6.09
CA ALA A 568 -2.81 8.56 -4.90
C ALA A 568 -1.47 7.89 -5.26
N THR A 569 -1.44 7.11 -6.35
CA THR A 569 -0.23 6.42 -6.83
C THR A 569 0.75 7.39 -7.48
N LEU A 570 0.28 8.33 -8.28
CA LEU A 570 1.13 9.37 -8.86
C LEU A 570 1.67 10.33 -7.79
N VAL A 571 0.88 10.66 -6.76
CA VAL A 571 1.35 11.42 -5.59
C VAL A 571 2.47 10.66 -4.85
N PHE A 572 2.34 9.35 -4.68
CA PHE A 572 3.37 8.53 -4.02
C PHE A 572 4.71 8.59 -4.79
N PHE A 573 4.71 8.33 -6.10
CA PHE A 573 5.95 8.34 -6.90
C PHE A 573 6.55 9.75 -7.04
N SER A 574 5.73 10.78 -7.25
CA SER A 574 6.21 12.17 -7.28
C SER A 574 6.81 12.60 -5.94
N SER A 575 6.24 12.17 -4.82
CA SER A 575 6.78 12.45 -3.48
C SER A 575 8.09 11.72 -3.19
N LEU A 576 8.31 10.51 -3.73
CA LEU A 576 9.60 9.81 -3.64
C LEU A 576 10.73 10.58 -4.33
N VAL A 577 10.48 11.08 -5.55
CA VAL A 577 11.48 11.89 -6.25
C VAL A 577 11.61 13.26 -5.58
N GLY A 578 10.50 13.84 -5.13
CA GLY A 578 10.45 15.17 -4.54
C GLY A 578 11.21 15.25 -3.23
N SER A 579 11.12 14.21 -2.39
CA SER A 579 11.90 14.15 -1.16
C SER A 579 13.39 14.13 -1.46
N VAL A 580 13.85 13.30 -2.40
CA VAL A 580 15.26 13.23 -2.80
C VAL A 580 15.77 14.56 -3.34
N VAL A 581 15.06 15.15 -4.31
CA VAL A 581 15.46 16.42 -4.94
C VAL A 581 15.45 17.57 -3.92
N ALA A 582 14.40 17.68 -3.11
CA ALA A 582 14.27 18.77 -2.15
C ALA A 582 15.26 18.66 -0.99
N LEU A 583 15.54 17.44 -0.50
CA LEU A 583 16.57 17.21 0.53
C LEU A 583 17.95 17.51 -0.03
N TRP A 584 18.29 16.99 -1.21
CA TRP A 584 19.58 17.21 -1.83
C TRP A 584 19.85 18.69 -2.08
N HIS A 585 18.90 19.39 -2.74
CA HIS A 585 19.03 20.81 -3.02
C HIS A 585 19.08 21.66 -1.74
N GLY A 586 18.19 21.40 -0.78
CA GLY A 586 18.12 22.19 0.46
C GLY A 586 19.33 22.01 1.40
N VAL A 587 19.93 20.82 1.42
CA VAL A 587 21.19 20.58 2.15
C VAL A 587 22.37 21.23 1.43
N GLN A 588 22.45 21.12 0.10
CA GLN A 588 23.53 21.76 -0.67
C GLN A 588 23.46 23.28 -0.65
N SER A 589 22.27 23.88 -0.61
CA SER A 589 22.08 25.32 -0.49
C SER A 589 22.30 25.82 0.95
N GLY A 590 22.61 24.94 1.90
CA GLY A 590 22.80 25.28 3.32
C GLY A 590 21.52 25.81 3.98
N SER A 591 20.34 25.51 3.44
CA SER A 591 19.08 26.06 3.95
C SER A 591 18.56 25.35 5.20
N PHE A 592 18.95 24.09 5.41
CA PHE A 592 18.67 23.30 6.60
C PHE A 592 19.61 22.09 6.70
N GLU A 593 19.71 21.50 7.89
CA GLU A 593 20.41 20.23 8.09
C GLU A 593 19.53 19.04 7.70
N MET A 594 20.14 17.96 7.21
CA MET A 594 19.42 16.76 6.75
C MET A 594 18.48 16.17 7.82
N GLY A 595 18.85 16.27 9.11
CA GLY A 595 18.07 15.76 10.23
C GLY A 595 16.75 16.49 10.45
N THR A 596 16.71 17.81 10.25
CA THR A 596 15.54 18.65 10.58
C THR A 596 14.27 18.21 9.85
N PRO A 597 14.22 18.12 8.51
CA PRO A 597 13.00 17.70 7.80
C PRO A 597 12.62 16.24 8.09
N LEU A 598 13.59 15.36 8.35
CA LEU A 598 13.33 13.96 8.69
C LEU A 598 12.62 13.83 10.05
N VAL A 599 13.10 14.54 11.07
CA VAL A 599 12.49 14.51 12.40
C VAL A 599 11.10 15.16 12.38
N MET A 600 10.92 16.28 11.68
CA MET A 600 9.59 16.88 11.52
C MET A 600 8.61 15.91 10.84
N ALA A 601 9.03 15.25 9.77
CA ALA A 601 8.20 14.27 9.08
C ALA A 601 7.88 13.06 9.97
N LEU A 602 8.84 12.62 10.79
CA LEU A 602 8.67 11.53 11.76
C LEU A 602 7.60 11.89 12.82
N ILE A 603 7.56 13.13 13.29
CA ILE A 603 6.55 13.60 14.26
C ILE A 603 5.17 13.76 13.59
N LEU A 604 5.15 14.28 12.37
CA LEU A 604 3.90 14.65 11.68
C LEU A 604 3.16 13.44 11.09
N THR A 605 3.89 12.38 10.71
CA THR A 605 3.33 11.20 10.03
C THR A 605 2.37 10.38 10.90
N PRO A 606 2.68 10.02 12.16
CA PRO A 606 1.75 9.30 13.03
C PRO A 606 0.45 10.06 13.26
N GLY A 607 0.55 11.38 13.50
CA GLY A 607 -0.61 12.26 13.60
C GLY A 607 -1.47 12.20 12.34
N ALA A 608 -0.86 12.38 11.17
CA ALA A 608 -1.55 12.31 9.88
C ALA A 608 -2.19 10.94 9.62
N PHE A 609 -1.56 9.84 10.04
CA PHE A 609 -2.11 8.50 9.88
C PHE A 609 -3.34 8.30 10.77
N ALA A 610 -3.22 8.60 12.06
CA ALA A 610 -4.34 8.53 13.00
C ALA A 610 -5.51 9.42 12.55
N GLY A 611 -5.19 10.65 12.13
CA GLY A 611 -6.16 11.57 11.56
C GLY A 611 -6.87 10.99 10.33
N GLY A 612 -6.13 10.39 9.40
CA GLY A 612 -6.71 9.75 8.22
C GLY A 612 -7.68 8.62 8.54
N MET A 613 -7.38 7.81 9.56
CA MET A 613 -8.28 6.76 10.05
C MET A 613 -9.55 7.34 10.68
N VAL A 614 -9.40 8.34 11.55
CA VAL A 614 -10.54 9.04 12.18
C VAL A 614 -11.39 9.74 11.13
N GLY A 615 -10.76 10.38 10.14
CA GLY A 615 -11.45 11.00 9.02
C GLY A 615 -12.29 10.00 8.22
N ALA A 616 -11.74 8.83 7.89
CA ALA A 616 -12.48 7.77 7.23
C ALA A 616 -13.65 7.26 8.09
N TRP A 617 -13.46 7.08 9.40
CA TRP A 617 -14.53 6.69 10.32
C TRP A 617 -15.62 7.76 10.48
N LEU A 618 -15.26 9.05 10.53
CA LEU A 618 -16.24 10.13 10.61
C LEU A 618 -17.19 10.15 9.43
N THR A 619 -16.75 9.70 8.23
CA THR A 619 -17.65 9.62 7.06
C THR A 619 -18.76 8.59 7.21
N SER A 620 -18.66 7.63 8.15
CA SER A 620 -19.76 6.71 8.48
C SER A 620 -20.65 7.18 9.62
N VAL A 621 -20.24 8.20 10.38
CA VAL A 621 -20.96 8.66 11.60
C VAL A 621 -21.62 10.03 11.38
N ILE A 622 -20.97 10.91 10.63
CA ILE A 622 -21.42 12.27 10.37
C ILE A 622 -21.92 12.36 8.93
N SER A 623 -23.01 13.11 8.72
CA SER A 623 -23.54 13.33 7.38
C SER A 623 -22.48 13.97 6.47
N LEU A 624 -22.38 13.45 5.24
CA LEU A 624 -21.41 13.93 4.25
C LEU A 624 -21.58 15.43 3.97
N ASN A 625 -22.81 15.95 4.05
CA ASN A 625 -23.11 17.37 3.87
C ASN A 625 -22.59 18.24 5.02
N THR A 626 -22.80 17.84 6.28
CA THR A 626 -22.22 18.54 7.44
C THR A 626 -20.71 18.62 7.31
N LEU A 627 -20.11 17.52 6.87
CA LEU A 627 -18.68 17.45 6.72
C LEU A 627 -18.15 18.37 5.60
N ARG A 628 -18.83 18.41 4.46
CA ARG A 628 -18.54 19.34 3.35
C ARG A 628 -18.60 20.80 3.79
N TRP A 629 -19.57 21.17 4.62
CA TRP A 629 -19.65 22.53 5.17
C TRP A 629 -18.45 22.88 6.04
N ILE A 630 -18.08 21.99 6.97
CA ILE A 630 -16.93 22.19 7.86
C ILE A 630 -15.64 22.36 7.05
N TYR A 631 -15.42 21.49 6.06
CA TYR A 631 -14.23 21.54 5.22
C TYR A 631 -14.22 22.78 4.30
N ALA A 632 -15.35 23.16 3.71
CA ALA A 632 -15.46 24.38 2.90
C ALA A 632 -15.11 25.62 3.74
N ALA A 633 -15.68 25.74 4.94
CA ALA A 633 -15.36 26.84 5.86
C ALA A 633 -13.86 26.90 6.19
N LEU A 634 -13.25 25.75 6.51
CA LEU A 634 -11.80 25.66 6.76
C LEU A 634 -10.97 26.14 5.56
N MET A 635 -11.33 25.70 4.34
CA MET A 635 -10.63 26.11 3.12
C MET A 635 -10.74 27.60 2.84
N PHE A 636 -11.90 28.22 3.09
CA PHE A 636 -12.06 29.67 2.96
C PHE A 636 -11.24 30.44 3.99
N VAL A 637 -11.18 29.97 5.24
CA VAL A 637 -10.32 30.58 6.27
C VAL A 637 -8.86 30.53 5.85
N ILE A 638 -8.38 29.38 5.35
CA ILE A 638 -7.02 29.25 4.82
C ILE A 638 -6.79 30.18 3.63
N ALA A 639 -7.73 30.24 2.69
CA ALA A 639 -7.63 31.09 1.51
C ALA A 639 -7.51 32.57 1.87
N VAL A 640 -8.44 33.08 2.67
CA VAL A 640 -8.44 34.47 3.15
C VAL A 640 -7.14 34.76 3.89
N ARG A 641 -6.68 33.84 4.75
CA ARG A 641 -5.44 34.05 5.48
C ARG A 641 -4.22 34.12 4.56
N MET A 642 -4.14 33.25 3.56
CA MET A 642 -3.04 33.26 2.59
C MET A 642 -3.04 34.52 1.70
N PHE A 643 -4.20 35.13 1.44
CA PHE A 643 -4.28 36.41 0.72
C PHE A 643 -3.91 37.63 1.57
N LEU A 644 -4.13 37.55 2.88
CA LEU A 644 -3.88 38.66 3.82
C LEU A 644 -2.49 38.62 4.49
N SER A 645 -1.71 37.56 4.26
CA SER A 645 -0.36 37.35 4.84
C SER A 645 0.72 37.73 3.84
#